data_AF-A0A183DWA8-F1
#
_entry.id   AF-A0A183DWA8-F1
#
_cell.length_a   1.000
_cell.length_b   1.000
_cell.length_c   1.000
_cell.angle_alpha   90.00
_cell.angle_beta   90.00
_cell.angle_gamma   90.00
#
_symmetry.space_group_name_H-M   'P 1'
#
loop_
_entity.id
_entity.type
_entity.pdbx_description
1 polymer ?
#
loop_
_entity_poly.entity_id
_entity_poly.type
_entity_poly.pdbx_seq_one_letter_code
_entity_poly.pdbx_strand_id
1 'polypeptide(L)'
;LQSARFACHYIAGLTIDGYLLFWNASTSMLLRSLKLLEDGEKAIDFMLLDFTLEKEAKLSENCKVVLLSKAMDDTYRLQIILLGLGEVIYTKMVDSSTQLVDRATHEEGLIVFVQIIYKARIEHFVEMNKLNAGALDTSDADNFFVWVKNISDQDWESLERHESLEMNLWTEFLSGFSWENILQKFCKIGRFCEARLLWGRYRTVLEGWIKEPGRFVEFIEDIDHVLWERTIQCDMMGALKFLEEDVIPVALLNDPVVCCTSSTHFLMNLARLMETKQPQKFPGNSLQIASTMERVIQNLINSSKSPSYQAHVAYALSMIRCDSSDPDALMGDLNTYVKNLREMVKLKDVYQCAMSYNDYQEQTVESICYLILERVRNVQLIKRNLDEYARPYMEEYKLDPDRTLYNYTAKISSNYAGVVSSSNPWDERCLAVAEGISNIGLRCEALIGIAKRAHPPWTKQLSTAVYAMLNSPLIEFQMYEFIIFCLFFTASRLQRECDVAALGEMMMRYQIPFHTLELYLTHTHTFSKAIEFIFRQGSMETEPQRILADALKITELANKLHKGLMESHECIFHYCFYLIKTKGDEQWFVDVFQCLNDLSEADRDRVIAHLKSYVEAALSSPFLLKTELHRIANALMVEENQMFEVAVDCALSKRNPVAALEYAK
;
A
#
# COMPACT_ATOMS: atom_id res chain seq x y z
N LEU A 1 54.99 18.92 19.10
CA LEU A 1 53.77 19.74 19.17
C LEU A 1 53.17 19.54 20.55
N GLN A 2 52.85 20.62 21.24
CA GLN A 2 52.24 20.63 22.56
C GLN A 2 50.71 20.53 22.48
N SER A 3 50.10 21.20 21.51
CA SER A 3 48.65 21.17 21.25
C SER A 3 48.40 21.36 19.74
N ALA A 4 47.28 20.87 19.21
CA ALA A 4 46.88 21.07 17.82
C ALA A 4 45.36 21.12 17.67
N ARG A 5 44.87 21.98 16.77
CA ARG A 5 43.45 22.24 16.53
C ARG A 5 43.15 22.20 15.02
N PHE A 6 42.00 21.64 14.65
CA PHE A 6 41.51 21.65 13.27
C PHE A 6 40.61 22.86 13.04
N ALA A 7 40.91 23.63 11.98
CA ALA A 7 40.10 24.77 11.56
C ALA A 7 39.79 24.64 10.07
N CYS A 8 38.62 24.07 9.76
CA CYS A 8 38.13 23.80 8.41
C CYS A 8 39.15 23.03 7.54
N HIS A 9 39.90 23.73 6.68
CA HIS A 9 40.87 23.16 5.73
C HIS A 9 42.32 23.26 6.22
N TYR A 10 42.54 23.65 7.48
CA TYR A 10 43.86 23.87 8.05
C TYR A 10 44.04 23.12 9.37
N ILE A 11 45.28 22.74 9.64
CA ILE A 11 45.72 22.23 10.94
C ILE A 11 46.56 23.34 11.57
N ALA A 12 46.20 23.79 12.76
CA ALA A 12 47.03 24.66 13.56
C ALA A 12 47.69 23.84 14.67
N GLY A 13 48.98 24.04 14.92
CA GLY A 13 49.68 23.33 15.98
C GLY A 13 50.64 24.23 16.73
N LEU A 14 50.58 24.17 18.04
CA LEU A 14 51.43 24.91 18.94
C LEU A 14 52.59 24.04 19.40
N THR A 15 53.81 24.53 19.29
CA THR A 15 55.01 23.87 19.81
C THR A 15 55.27 24.30 21.25
N ILE A 16 56.04 23.49 21.99
CA ILE A 16 56.34 23.73 23.41
C ILE A 16 57.08 25.06 23.62
N ASP A 17 57.95 25.41 22.67
CA ASP A 17 58.72 26.66 22.58
C ASP A 17 57.92 27.84 22.00
N GLY A 18 56.59 27.69 21.87
CA GLY A 18 55.69 28.81 21.60
C GLY A 18 55.51 29.17 20.12
N TYR A 19 55.84 28.29 19.18
CA TYR A 19 55.51 28.51 17.77
C TYR A 19 54.12 27.96 17.45
N LEU A 20 53.28 28.81 16.87
CA LEU A 20 52.03 28.41 16.24
C LEU A 20 52.25 28.19 14.74
N LEU A 21 52.05 26.95 14.32
CA LEU A 21 52.28 26.45 12.97
C LEU A 21 50.95 26.19 12.28
N PHE A 22 50.82 26.58 11.03
CA PHE A 22 49.62 26.34 10.21
C PHE A 22 49.98 25.46 9.02
N TRP A 23 49.30 24.34 8.87
CA TRP A 23 49.40 23.45 7.72
C TRP A 23 48.10 23.44 6.91
N ASN A 24 48.24 23.23 5.61
CA ASN A 24 47.10 22.86 4.77
C ASN A 24 46.69 21.42 5.10
N ALA A 25 45.44 21.19 5.52
CA ALA A 25 44.97 19.87 5.92
C ALA A 25 44.91 18.87 4.76
N SER A 26 44.79 19.35 3.51
CA SER A 26 44.73 18.51 2.31
C SER A 26 46.11 18.16 1.73
N THR A 27 47.08 19.08 1.80
CA THR A 27 48.41 18.88 1.20
C THR A 27 49.54 18.65 2.21
N SER A 28 49.26 18.82 3.51
CA SER A 28 50.25 18.76 4.62
C SER A 28 51.42 19.73 4.49
N MET A 29 51.35 20.70 3.57
CA MET A 29 52.36 21.75 3.45
C MET A 29 52.22 22.75 4.61
N LEU A 30 53.35 23.07 5.24
CA LEU A 30 53.43 24.16 6.20
C LEU A 30 53.20 25.48 5.46
N LEU A 31 52.14 26.18 5.82
CA LEU A 31 51.75 27.46 5.24
C LEU A 31 52.39 28.62 5.99
N ARG A 32 52.42 28.55 7.33
CA ARG A 32 52.89 29.66 8.17
C ARG A 32 53.40 29.19 9.53
N SER A 33 54.35 29.95 10.10
CA SER A 33 54.88 29.77 11.46
C SER A 33 54.92 31.13 12.15
N LEU A 34 54.41 31.22 13.38
CA LEU A 34 54.36 32.43 14.19
C LEU A 34 54.90 32.14 15.58
N LYS A 35 55.89 32.91 16.05
CA LYS A 35 56.37 32.80 17.43
C LYS A 35 55.47 33.66 18.33
N LEU A 36 54.83 33.03 19.32
CA LEU A 36 53.88 33.66 20.22
C LEU A 36 54.41 33.87 21.64
N LEU A 37 55.50 33.19 22.02
CA LEU A 37 56.11 33.27 23.35
C LEU A 37 57.56 33.72 23.28
N GLU A 38 58.03 34.34 24.36
CA GLU A 38 59.43 34.70 24.54
C GLU A 38 60.30 33.49 24.89
N ASP A 39 61.62 33.62 24.70
CA ASP A 39 62.55 32.50 24.88
C ASP A 39 62.56 32.01 26.34
N GLY A 40 62.06 30.79 26.54
CA GLY A 40 62.05 30.05 27.81
C GLY A 40 60.71 30.08 28.56
N GLU A 41 59.69 30.72 28.02
CA GLU A 41 58.30 30.43 28.36
C GLU A 41 57.86 29.12 27.67
N LYS A 42 56.92 28.39 28.29
CA LYS A 42 56.40 27.14 27.75
C LYS A 42 54.93 27.29 27.39
N ALA A 43 54.59 26.99 26.15
CA ALA A 43 53.20 26.84 25.74
C ALA A 43 52.57 25.64 26.47
N ILE A 44 51.32 25.80 26.90
CA ILE A 44 50.51 24.71 27.48
C ILE A 44 49.41 24.33 26.49
N ASP A 45 48.60 25.29 26.06
CA ASP A 45 47.48 25.07 25.14
C ASP A 45 47.09 26.37 24.42
N PHE A 46 46.31 26.26 23.34
CA PHE A 46 45.76 27.41 22.63
C PHE A 46 44.36 27.17 22.06
N MET A 47 43.70 28.29 21.76
CA MET A 47 42.42 28.36 21.08
C MET A 47 42.47 29.45 19.99
N LEU A 48 41.87 29.17 18.84
CA LEU A 48 41.70 30.14 17.75
C LEU A 48 40.30 30.76 17.84
N LEU A 49 40.21 32.09 17.71
CA LEU A 49 38.95 32.84 17.69
C LEU A 49 38.83 33.66 16.40
N ASP A 50 37.61 33.76 15.89
CA ASP A 50 37.27 34.51 14.67
C ASP A 50 38.16 34.13 13.47
N PHE A 51 38.55 32.85 13.41
CA PHE A 51 39.56 32.38 12.47
C PHE A 51 39.01 32.28 11.05
N THR A 52 39.51 33.15 10.19
CA THR A 52 39.25 33.15 8.75
C THR A 52 40.56 33.33 8.00
N LEU A 53 40.93 32.32 7.19
CA LEU A 53 42.06 32.44 6.26
C LEU A 53 41.55 32.92 4.91
N GLU A 54 42.00 34.09 4.48
CA GLU A 54 41.71 34.60 3.14
C GLU A 54 42.49 33.81 2.07
N LYS A 55 42.06 33.93 0.80
CA LYS A 55 42.81 33.36 -0.34
C LYS A 55 44.25 33.88 -0.27
N GLU A 56 45.23 32.97 -0.43
CA GLU A 56 46.69 33.21 -0.26
C GLU A 56 47.28 33.06 1.16
N ALA A 57 46.56 32.44 2.10
CA ALA A 57 47.07 32.15 3.45
C ALA A 57 47.39 33.39 4.31
N LYS A 58 46.75 34.52 4.02
CA LYS A 58 46.70 35.67 4.92
C LYS A 58 45.64 35.42 6.01
N LEU A 59 46.08 35.56 7.27
CA LEU A 59 45.21 35.57 8.44
C LEU A 59 44.43 36.89 8.41
N SER A 60 43.11 36.84 8.63
CA SER A 60 42.33 38.07 8.79
C SER A 60 42.86 38.90 9.96
N GLU A 61 42.75 40.24 9.86
CA GLU A 61 43.26 41.17 10.87
C GLU A 61 42.61 40.99 12.25
N ASN A 62 41.43 40.36 12.28
CA ASN A 62 40.65 40.09 13.48
C ASN A 62 40.91 38.72 14.11
N CYS A 63 41.77 37.87 13.51
CA CYS A 63 42.11 36.57 14.08
C CYS A 63 42.76 36.74 15.47
N LYS A 64 42.14 36.19 16.51
CA LYS A 64 42.68 36.19 17.87
C LYS A 64 43.09 34.77 18.28
N VAL A 65 44.13 34.67 19.09
CA VAL A 65 44.55 33.43 19.74
C VAL A 65 44.50 33.62 21.22
N VAL A 66 43.78 32.73 21.90
CA VAL A 66 43.90 32.58 23.34
C VAL A 66 45.00 31.57 23.58
N LEU A 67 46.02 31.98 24.34
CA LEU A 67 47.21 31.19 24.63
C LEU A 67 47.30 30.99 26.14
N LEU A 68 47.38 29.74 26.56
CA LEU A 68 47.73 29.37 27.92
C LEU A 68 49.22 29.00 27.93
N SER A 69 50.01 29.73 28.71
CA SER A 69 51.46 29.57 28.79
C SER A 69 51.94 29.55 30.24
N LYS A 70 53.15 29.05 30.43
CA LYS A 70 53.86 28.98 31.69
C LYS A 70 55.14 29.79 31.59
N ALA A 71 55.27 30.81 32.41
CA ALA A 71 56.46 31.65 32.49
C ALA A 71 57.59 30.96 33.28
N MET A 72 58.81 31.50 33.19
CA MET A 72 60.00 30.95 33.84
C MET A 72 59.93 30.92 35.38
N ASP A 73 59.11 31.79 35.97
CA ASP A 73 58.86 31.90 37.41
C ASP A 73 57.80 30.91 37.92
N ASP A 74 57.47 29.89 37.11
CA ASP A 74 56.45 28.87 37.36
C ASP A 74 55.01 29.40 37.40
N THR A 75 54.79 30.65 36.97
CA THR A 75 53.46 31.25 36.91
C THR A 75 52.74 30.91 35.60
N TYR A 76 51.42 30.73 35.67
CA TYR A 76 50.58 30.40 34.52
C TYR A 76 49.85 31.64 34.04
N ARG A 77 49.85 31.88 32.73
CA ARG A 77 49.30 33.07 32.10
C ARG A 77 48.36 32.68 30.99
N LEU A 78 47.20 33.33 30.97
CA LEU A 78 46.26 33.31 29.87
C LEU A 78 46.40 34.62 29.11
N GLN A 79 46.76 34.55 27.84
CA GLN A 79 46.94 35.71 26.97
C GLN A 79 45.98 35.64 25.79
N ILE A 80 45.45 36.78 25.36
CA ILE A 80 44.76 36.90 24.08
C ILE A 80 45.65 37.73 23.17
N ILE A 81 46.02 37.15 22.03
CA ILE A 81 46.97 37.71 21.07
C ILE A 81 46.23 37.93 19.75
N LEU A 82 46.29 39.14 19.22
CA LEU A 82 45.74 39.45 17.90
C LEU A 82 46.79 39.05 16.84
N LEU A 83 46.53 37.98 16.08
CA LEU A 83 47.50 37.41 15.15
C LEU A 83 47.83 38.32 13.95
N GLY A 84 46.91 39.20 13.57
CA GLY A 84 47.13 40.15 12.47
C GLY A 84 48.24 41.15 12.79
N LEU A 85 48.36 41.57 14.05
CA LEU A 85 49.29 42.60 14.52
C LEU A 85 50.40 42.06 15.45
N GLY A 86 50.27 40.83 15.96
CA GLY A 86 51.20 40.23 16.92
C GLY A 86 51.13 40.85 18.32
N GLU A 87 50.06 41.58 18.62
CA GLU A 87 49.90 42.34 19.87
C GLU A 87 49.11 41.54 20.91
N VAL A 88 49.58 41.54 22.16
CA VAL A 88 48.87 40.94 23.30
C VAL A 88 47.81 41.93 23.79
N ILE A 89 46.54 41.63 23.54
CA ILE A 89 45.42 42.51 23.88
C ILE A 89 44.86 42.25 25.29
N TYR A 90 45.20 41.10 25.89
CA TYR A 90 44.80 40.75 27.25
C TYR A 90 45.79 39.78 27.87
N THR A 91 46.06 39.91 29.17
CA THR A 91 46.85 38.94 29.95
C THR A 91 46.25 38.81 31.35
N LYS A 92 46.05 37.57 31.80
CA LYS A 92 45.60 37.25 33.15
C LYS A 92 46.44 36.14 33.74
N MET A 93 46.83 36.30 35.01
CA MET A 93 47.44 35.23 35.78
C MET A 93 46.37 34.20 36.13
N VAL A 94 46.67 32.93 35.86
CA VAL A 94 45.76 31.82 36.11
C VAL A 94 46.48 30.75 36.94
N ASP A 95 45.73 29.78 37.45
CA ASP A 95 46.32 28.67 38.19
C ASP A 95 46.83 27.57 37.25
N SER A 96 47.59 26.63 37.80
CA SER A 96 48.15 25.49 37.07
C SER A 96 47.10 24.48 36.59
N SER A 97 45.86 24.59 37.06
CA SER A 97 44.76 23.70 36.73
C SER A 97 43.76 24.30 35.74
N THR A 98 44.02 25.51 35.26
CA THR A 98 43.25 26.16 34.19
C THR A 98 43.43 25.41 32.88
N GLN A 99 42.31 25.14 32.20
CA GLN A 99 42.28 24.47 30.90
C GLN A 99 41.47 25.29 29.88
N LEU A 100 41.85 25.20 28.60
CA LEU A 100 41.12 25.82 27.49
C LEU A 100 40.10 24.83 26.92
N VAL A 101 38.88 25.32 26.65
CA VAL A 101 37.80 24.52 26.04
C VAL A 101 37.93 24.53 24.51
N ASP A 102 37.49 23.45 23.85
CA ASP A 102 37.73 23.18 22.43
C ASP A 102 36.85 23.98 21.45
N ARG A 103 35.74 24.61 21.93
CA ARG A 103 34.83 25.40 21.07
C ARG A 103 34.57 26.82 21.59
N ALA A 104 34.61 27.79 20.67
CA ALA A 104 34.03 29.11 20.88
C ALA A 104 32.60 29.09 20.32
N THR A 105 31.60 29.37 21.14
CA THR A 105 30.22 29.49 20.69
C THR A 105 30.04 30.81 19.95
N HIS A 106 29.52 30.75 18.71
CA HIS A 106 29.30 31.91 17.85
C HIS A 106 28.16 32.83 18.32
N GLU A 107 27.38 32.39 19.31
CA GLU A 107 26.36 33.23 19.96
C GLU A 107 27.06 34.12 21.00
N GLU A 108 27.24 35.39 20.62
CA GLU A 108 27.59 36.52 21.50
C GLU A 108 29.07 36.73 21.90
N GLY A 109 30.06 36.14 21.22
CA GLY A 109 31.48 36.51 21.43
C GLY A 109 31.99 36.22 22.85
N LEU A 110 31.34 35.28 23.54
CA LEU A 110 31.68 34.85 24.90
C LEU A 110 32.66 33.68 24.85
N ILE A 111 33.79 33.83 25.53
CA ILE A 111 34.75 32.73 25.74
C ILE A 111 34.56 32.24 27.18
N VAL A 112 34.33 30.93 27.32
CA VAL A 112 34.16 30.26 28.61
C VAL A 112 35.48 29.61 29.01
N PHE A 113 35.96 29.92 30.22
CA PHE A 113 37.13 29.28 30.83
C PHE A 113 36.71 28.50 32.06
N VAL A 114 37.24 27.29 32.24
CA VAL A 114 36.98 26.46 33.41
C VAL A 114 38.25 26.40 34.27
N GLN A 115 38.15 26.91 35.49
CA GLN A 115 39.19 26.79 36.51
C GLN A 115 38.84 25.61 37.41
N ILE A 116 39.59 24.52 37.35
CA ILE A 116 39.32 23.31 38.15
C ILE A 116 40.20 23.35 39.40
N ILE A 117 39.64 23.66 40.57
CA ILE A 117 40.37 23.55 41.84
C ILE A 117 40.26 22.10 42.35
N TYR A 118 41.34 21.33 42.28
CA TYR A 118 41.36 19.94 42.80
C TYR A 118 41.88 19.86 44.24
N LYS A 119 41.00 19.55 45.21
CA LYS A 119 41.10 18.38 46.12
C LYS A 119 39.91 18.29 47.10
N ALA A 120 39.28 17.12 47.10
CA ALA A 120 38.32 16.56 48.08
C ALA A 120 36.87 17.07 48.03
N ARG A 121 35.95 16.11 47.79
CA ARG A 121 34.48 16.20 47.78
C ARG A 121 33.89 17.08 46.67
N ILE A 122 33.39 16.38 45.65
CA ILE A 122 32.36 16.85 44.73
C ILE A 122 31.11 17.15 45.57
N GLU A 123 31.00 18.37 46.05
CA GLU A 123 29.77 19.03 46.49
C GLU A 123 30.16 20.50 46.76
N HIS A 124 29.67 21.41 45.91
CA HIS A 124 29.77 22.87 45.94
C HIS A 124 30.89 23.57 45.14
N PHE A 125 30.41 24.45 44.25
CA PHE A 125 31.02 25.62 43.62
C PHE A 125 32.04 25.41 42.49
N VAL A 126 31.56 25.53 41.25
CA VAL A 126 32.36 25.90 40.07
C VAL A 126 32.01 27.35 39.73
N GLU A 127 33.01 28.24 39.77
CA GLU A 127 32.85 29.64 39.39
C GLU A 127 33.13 29.77 37.88
N MET A 128 32.08 29.96 37.07
CA MET A 128 32.22 30.20 35.62
C MET A 128 32.51 31.67 35.36
N ASN A 129 33.66 31.97 34.76
CA ASN A 129 34.03 33.32 34.36
C ASN A 129 33.76 33.51 32.88
N LYS A 130 32.76 34.36 32.57
CA LYS A 130 32.45 34.79 31.21
C LYS A 130 33.39 35.94 30.83
N LEU A 131 33.95 35.92 29.62
CA LEU A 131 34.68 37.04 29.02
C LEU A 131 34.02 37.37 27.68
N ASN A 132 33.57 38.62 27.51
CA ASN A 132 32.99 39.10 26.25
C ASN A 132 34.08 39.77 25.40
N ALA A 133 34.44 39.15 24.28
CA ALA A 133 35.55 39.60 23.45
C ALA A 133 35.26 40.86 22.61
N GLY A 134 34.03 41.38 22.68
CA GLY A 134 33.55 42.55 21.92
C GLY A 134 33.64 43.91 22.64
N ALA A 135 34.00 43.96 23.92
CA ALA A 135 34.05 45.20 24.70
C ALA A 135 35.35 45.27 25.53
N LEU A 136 36.45 45.68 24.91
CA LEU A 136 37.70 46.00 25.59
C LEU A 136 37.95 47.50 25.48
N ASP A 137 37.30 48.27 26.35
CA ASP A 137 37.73 49.62 26.74
C ASP A 137 38.01 49.63 28.25
N THR A 138 39.04 50.36 28.63
CA THR A 138 39.90 50.13 29.81
C THR A 138 39.36 50.54 31.19
N SER A 139 38.05 50.46 31.46
CA SER A 139 37.52 50.84 32.80
C SER A 139 36.63 49.82 33.52
N ASP A 140 36.18 48.73 32.88
CA ASP A 140 35.11 47.90 33.43
C ASP A 140 35.53 46.47 33.84
N ALA A 141 36.84 46.23 34.00
CA ALA A 141 37.37 44.89 34.35
C ALA A 141 36.93 44.38 35.74
N ASP A 142 36.65 45.28 36.70
CA ASP A 142 36.34 44.89 38.08
C ASP A 142 34.85 44.58 38.34
N ASN A 143 33.94 44.94 37.43
CA ASN A 143 32.49 44.69 37.58
C ASN A 143 31.97 43.43 36.85
N PHE A 144 32.87 42.59 36.30
CA PHE A 144 32.53 41.57 35.30
C PHE A 144 31.95 40.24 35.84
N PHE A 145 31.72 40.09 37.15
CA PHE A 145 31.55 38.77 37.79
C PHE A 145 30.13 38.34 38.21
N VAL A 146 29.06 39.04 37.85
CA VAL A 146 27.70 38.69 38.34
C VAL A 146 26.69 38.49 37.22
N TRP A 147 26.61 37.27 36.65
CA TRP A 147 25.35 36.74 36.09
C TRP A 147 25.37 35.24 35.73
N VAL A 148 24.98 34.37 36.68
CA VAL A 148 24.53 32.98 36.39
C VAL A 148 23.39 32.65 37.34
N LYS A 149 22.13 32.59 36.86
CA LYS A 149 21.06 31.97 37.65
C LYS A 149 20.01 31.15 36.89
N ASN A 150 20.05 31.02 35.56
CA ASN A 150 19.02 30.25 34.84
C ASN A 150 19.60 29.48 33.65
N ILE A 151 20.33 28.40 33.92
CA ILE A 151 20.45 27.29 32.95
C ILE A 151 19.72 26.12 33.60
N SER A 152 18.76 25.52 32.90
CA SER A 152 17.95 24.43 33.42
C SER A 152 18.73 23.11 33.41
N ASP A 153 18.44 22.20 34.33
CA ASP A 153 19.14 20.91 34.46
C ASP A 153 19.08 20.04 33.19
N GLN A 154 18.10 20.28 32.31
CA GLN A 154 17.98 19.58 31.01
C GLN A 154 18.99 20.06 29.97
N ASP A 155 19.38 21.35 30.00
CA ASP A 155 20.37 21.89 29.08
C ASP A 155 21.78 21.37 29.46
N TRP A 156 22.02 21.20 30.77
CA TRP A 156 23.25 20.61 31.32
C TRP A 156 23.46 19.15 30.91
N GLU A 157 22.43 18.30 30.97
CA GLU A 157 22.53 16.90 30.51
C GLU A 157 22.81 16.79 29.00
N SER A 158 22.35 17.76 28.20
CA SER A 158 22.57 17.77 26.75
C SER A 158 24.02 18.17 26.38
N LEU A 159 24.61 19.09 27.14
CA LEU A 159 26.00 19.53 26.99
C LEU A 159 26.98 18.47 27.52
N GLU A 160 26.73 17.86 28.68
CA GLU A 160 27.58 16.76 29.20
C GLU A 160 27.60 15.53 28.28
N ARG A 161 26.48 15.18 27.63
CA ARG A 161 26.44 14.05 26.67
C ARG A 161 27.17 14.34 25.37
N HIS A 162 27.26 15.59 24.94
CA HIS A 162 27.97 15.96 23.71
C HIS A 162 29.48 16.25 23.95
N GLU A 163 29.85 16.84 25.08
CA GLU A 163 31.26 17.17 25.40
C GLU A 163 32.07 15.98 25.92
N SER A 164 31.44 14.98 26.57
CA SER A 164 32.15 13.80 27.08
C SER A 164 32.58 12.79 26.00
N LEU A 165 32.11 12.92 24.77
CA LEU A 165 32.42 12.01 23.65
C LEU A 165 33.52 12.53 22.71
N GLU A 166 33.61 13.85 22.47
CA GLU A 166 34.62 14.43 21.56
C GLU A 166 36.01 14.54 22.23
N MET A 167 36.09 14.90 23.53
CA MET A 167 37.36 15.07 24.26
C MET A 167 38.06 13.74 24.64
N ASN A 168 37.34 12.63 24.69
CA ASN A 168 37.89 11.34 25.15
C ASN A 168 38.57 10.52 24.04
N LEU A 169 38.19 10.68 22.76
CA LEU A 169 38.77 9.88 21.67
C LEU A 169 40.21 10.28 21.31
N TRP A 170 40.55 11.57 21.42
CA TRP A 170 41.91 12.06 21.14
C TRP A 170 42.88 11.86 22.31
N THR A 171 42.38 11.96 23.54
CA THR A 171 43.16 11.62 24.74
C THR A 171 43.39 10.10 24.84
N GLU A 172 42.43 9.28 24.43
CA GLU A 172 42.59 7.83 24.23
C GLU A 172 43.53 7.48 23.05
N PHE A 173 43.49 8.25 21.96
CA PHE A 173 44.44 8.12 20.84
C PHE A 173 45.89 8.33 21.30
N LEU A 174 46.13 9.32 22.16
CA LEU A 174 47.45 9.56 22.78
C LEU A 174 47.78 8.52 23.86
N SER A 175 46.79 7.79 24.40
CA SER A 175 46.98 6.76 25.43
C SER A 175 47.29 5.37 24.87
N GLY A 176 47.45 5.21 23.55
CA GLY A 176 47.90 3.96 22.93
C GLY A 176 46.81 3.01 22.43
N PHE A 177 45.58 3.49 22.20
CA PHE A 177 44.54 2.68 21.54
C PHE A 177 44.90 2.36 20.09
N SER A 178 44.51 1.17 19.65
CA SER A 178 44.70 0.70 18.28
C SER A 178 43.63 1.26 17.33
N TRP A 179 43.98 1.45 16.06
CA TRP A 179 43.16 2.16 15.07
C TRP A 179 41.79 1.52 14.83
N GLU A 180 41.71 0.19 14.96
CA GLU A 180 40.48 -0.58 14.88
C GLU A 180 39.47 -0.22 15.97
N ASN A 181 39.93 0.05 17.20
CA ASN A 181 39.05 0.43 18.31
C ASN A 181 38.42 1.81 18.08
N ILE A 182 39.22 2.74 17.54
CA ILE A 182 38.74 4.08 17.19
C ILE A 182 37.73 4.00 16.02
N LEU A 183 38.02 3.16 15.02
CA LEU A 183 37.10 2.91 13.90
C LEU A 183 35.75 2.35 14.38
N GLN A 184 35.78 1.33 15.25
CA GLN A 184 34.58 0.73 15.82
C GLN A 184 33.78 1.74 16.63
N LYS A 185 34.43 2.59 17.44
CA LYS A 185 33.75 3.65 18.19
C LYS A 185 33.03 4.63 17.26
N PHE A 186 33.66 5.09 16.18
CA PHE A 186 33.00 5.96 15.20
C PHE A 186 31.79 5.30 14.54
N CYS A 187 31.88 4.01 14.21
CA CYS A 187 30.76 3.27 13.65
C CYS A 187 29.61 3.13 14.67
N LYS A 188 29.91 2.83 15.93
CA LYS A 188 28.94 2.69 17.05
C LYS A 188 28.16 3.96 17.36
N ILE A 189 28.71 5.13 17.03
CA ILE A 189 28.03 6.43 17.20
C ILE A 189 27.45 6.98 15.90
N GLY A 190 27.48 6.21 14.80
CA GLY A 190 26.89 6.59 13.51
C GLY A 190 27.69 7.62 12.70
N ARG A 191 28.97 7.85 13.03
CA ARG A 191 29.89 8.81 12.38
C ARG A 191 30.67 8.17 11.23
N PHE A 192 29.94 7.79 10.17
CA PHE A 192 30.50 7.03 9.05
C PHE A 192 31.46 7.83 8.15
N CYS A 193 31.32 9.15 8.09
CA CYS A 193 32.26 10.00 7.33
C CYS A 193 33.65 10.00 7.98
N GLU A 194 33.69 10.13 9.31
CA GLU A 194 34.90 10.11 10.12
C GLU A 194 35.54 8.72 10.12
N ALA A 195 34.73 7.66 10.25
CA ALA A 195 35.17 6.27 10.10
C ALA A 195 35.83 6.04 8.73
N ARG A 196 35.24 6.58 7.66
CA ARG A 196 35.77 6.48 6.31
C ARG A 196 37.08 7.25 6.12
N LEU A 197 37.21 8.45 6.70
CA LEU A 197 38.47 9.20 6.69
C LEU A 197 39.59 8.43 7.41
N LEU A 198 39.26 7.81 8.55
CA LEU A 198 40.18 6.98 9.30
C LEU A 198 40.62 5.75 8.48
N TRP A 199 39.67 5.09 7.84
CA TRP A 199 39.93 3.98 6.91
C TRP A 199 40.89 4.39 5.79
N GLY A 200 40.64 5.52 5.13
CA GLY A 200 41.50 6.00 4.05
C GLY A 200 42.94 6.28 4.50
N ARG A 201 43.12 6.82 5.72
CA ARG A 201 44.43 7.19 6.26
C ARG A 201 45.23 6.00 6.80
N TYR A 202 44.57 5.03 7.43
CA TYR A 202 45.20 3.87 8.07
C TYR A 202 44.84 2.55 7.38
N ARG A 203 44.60 2.62 6.06
CA ARG A 203 44.10 1.53 5.23
C ARG A 203 44.87 0.23 5.42
N THR A 204 46.21 0.26 5.41
CA THR A 204 47.02 -0.95 5.54
C THR A 204 46.81 -1.69 6.86
N VAL A 205 46.65 -0.95 7.96
CA VAL A 205 46.42 -1.52 9.29
C VAL A 205 44.99 -2.06 9.39
N LEU A 206 44.02 -1.27 8.97
CA LEU A 206 42.60 -1.60 9.08
C LEU A 206 42.17 -2.71 8.11
N GLU A 207 42.77 -2.78 6.93
CA GLU A 207 42.62 -3.93 6.03
C GLU A 207 43.23 -5.20 6.61
N GLY A 208 44.33 -5.10 7.37
CA GLY A 208 44.90 -6.24 8.09
C GLY A 208 43.94 -6.76 9.15
N TRP A 209 43.40 -5.83 9.94
CA TRP A 209 42.45 -6.12 11.01
C TRP A 209 41.12 -6.71 10.50
N ILE A 210 40.49 -6.14 9.46
CA ILE A 210 39.20 -6.65 8.96
C ILE A 210 39.32 -8.07 8.37
N LYS A 211 40.52 -8.45 7.93
CA LYS A 211 40.82 -9.78 7.37
C LYS A 211 41.01 -10.84 8.45
N GLU A 212 41.14 -10.46 9.72
CA GLU A 212 41.19 -11.41 10.82
C GLU A 212 39.86 -12.18 10.92
N PRO A 213 39.90 -13.48 11.27
CA PRO A 213 38.69 -14.30 11.37
C PRO A 213 37.65 -13.68 12.31
N GLY A 214 36.41 -13.53 11.83
CA GLY A 214 35.28 -13.02 12.61
C GLY A 214 35.14 -11.49 12.66
N ARG A 215 36.19 -10.71 12.39
CA ARG A 215 36.15 -9.24 12.52
C ARG A 215 35.17 -8.57 11.58
N PHE A 216 35.08 -9.04 10.34
CA PHE A 216 34.10 -8.52 9.39
C PHE A 216 32.65 -8.72 9.89
N VAL A 217 32.35 -9.88 10.49
CA VAL A 217 31.01 -10.19 10.99
C VAL A 217 30.66 -9.28 12.16
N GLU A 218 31.55 -9.18 13.15
CA GLU A 218 31.41 -8.25 14.29
C GLU A 218 31.20 -6.81 13.82
N PHE A 219 31.95 -6.40 12.79
CA PHE A 219 31.86 -5.05 12.25
C PHE A 219 30.54 -4.76 11.55
N ILE A 220 29.99 -5.72 10.78
CA ILE A 220 28.67 -5.59 10.16
C ILE A 220 27.57 -5.55 11.24
N GLU A 221 27.67 -6.38 12.29
CA GLU A 221 26.72 -6.39 13.41
C GLU A 221 26.71 -5.06 14.18
N ASP A 222 27.89 -4.48 14.43
CA ASP A 222 28.02 -3.15 15.06
C ASP A 222 27.32 -2.07 14.22
N ILE A 223 27.47 -2.11 12.89
CA ILE A 223 26.81 -1.17 11.99
C ILE A 223 25.30 -1.42 11.95
N ASP A 224 24.87 -2.68 11.87
CA ASP A 224 23.45 -3.04 11.85
C ASP A 224 22.75 -2.51 13.11
N HIS A 225 23.32 -2.76 14.31
CA HIS A 225 22.77 -2.26 15.57
C HIS A 225 22.48 -0.75 15.54
N VAL A 226 23.44 0.05 15.05
CA VAL A 226 23.33 1.52 14.98
C VAL A 226 22.26 1.96 13.99
N LEU A 227 22.13 1.27 12.86
CA LEU A 227 21.10 1.59 11.86
C LEU A 227 19.68 1.26 12.34
N TRP A 228 19.54 0.30 13.27
CA TRP A 228 18.26 -0.03 13.90
C TRP A 228 17.90 0.89 15.07
N GLU A 229 18.89 1.45 15.76
CA GLU A 229 18.69 2.27 16.96
C GLU A 229 18.06 3.63 16.62
N ARG A 230 16.86 3.92 17.17
CA ARG A 230 16.08 5.14 16.84
C ARG A 230 16.62 6.42 17.47
N THR A 231 17.51 6.30 18.45
CA THR A 231 18.08 7.40 19.25
C THR A 231 19.26 8.07 18.56
N ILE A 232 19.92 7.38 17.62
CA ILE A 232 21.12 7.85 16.95
C ILE A 232 20.74 8.43 15.58
N GLN A 233 20.97 9.74 15.37
CA GLN A 233 20.94 10.31 14.02
C GLN A 233 22.16 9.83 13.24
N CYS A 234 21.99 8.84 12.37
CA CYS A 234 23.05 8.29 11.55
C CYS A 234 22.83 8.53 10.05
N ASP A 235 23.92 8.75 9.32
CA ASP A 235 23.89 8.81 7.85
C ASP A 235 23.95 7.40 7.26
N MET A 236 22.78 6.79 7.07
CA MET A 236 22.64 5.45 6.47
C MET A 236 23.28 5.35 5.08
N MET A 237 23.18 6.41 4.27
CA MET A 237 23.78 6.41 2.93
C MET A 237 25.30 6.50 3.01
N GLY A 238 25.82 7.27 3.97
CA GLY A 238 27.24 7.30 4.32
C GLY A 238 27.76 5.92 4.74
N ALA A 239 27.00 5.20 5.58
CA ALA A 239 27.32 3.84 6.01
C ALA A 239 27.41 2.87 4.83
N LEU A 240 26.39 2.85 3.98
CA LEU A 240 26.34 2.00 2.79
C LEU A 240 27.46 2.31 1.82
N LYS A 241 27.75 3.60 1.59
CA LYS A 241 28.84 4.02 0.71
C LYS A 241 30.20 3.60 1.24
N PHE A 242 30.41 3.70 2.55
CA PHE A 242 31.63 3.23 3.20
C PHE A 242 31.78 1.70 3.08
N LEU A 243 30.72 0.94 3.31
CA LEU A 243 30.73 -0.51 3.12
C LEU A 243 30.99 -0.89 1.65
N GLU A 244 30.28 -0.26 0.71
CA GLU A 244 30.33 -0.53 -0.72
C GLU A 244 31.71 -0.22 -1.33
N GLU A 245 32.28 0.94 -1.02
CA GLU A 245 33.49 1.42 -1.70
C GLU A 245 34.78 0.96 -1.01
N ASP A 246 34.76 0.76 0.31
CA ASP A 246 35.98 0.60 1.10
C ASP A 246 36.09 -0.76 1.81
N VAL A 247 35.03 -1.26 2.45
CA VAL A 247 35.12 -2.42 3.37
C VAL A 247 34.78 -3.76 2.69
N ILE A 248 33.59 -3.88 2.07
CA ILE A 248 33.13 -5.12 1.42
C ILE A 248 34.11 -5.60 0.34
N PRO A 249 34.67 -4.75 -0.54
CA PRO A 249 35.65 -5.20 -1.54
C PRO A 249 36.86 -5.91 -0.93
N VAL A 250 37.34 -5.44 0.23
CA VAL A 250 38.49 -6.01 0.94
C VAL A 250 38.11 -7.32 1.61
N ALA A 251 36.96 -7.36 2.29
CA ALA A 251 36.49 -8.55 2.98
C ALA A 251 36.13 -9.68 1.99
N LEU A 252 35.51 -9.34 0.86
CA LEU A 252 35.09 -10.30 -0.16
C LEU A 252 36.28 -11.01 -0.82
N LEU A 253 37.39 -10.29 -1.02
CA LEU A 253 38.62 -10.89 -1.56
C LEU A 253 39.41 -11.68 -0.51
N ASN A 254 39.09 -11.54 0.78
CA ASN A 254 39.77 -12.28 1.84
C ASN A 254 39.03 -13.58 2.19
N ASP A 255 37.73 -13.48 2.47
CA ASP A 255 36.85 -14.61 2.73
C ASP A 255 35.51 -14.40 1.99
N PRO A 256 35.40 -14.89 0.75
CA PRO A 256 34.22 -14.66 -0.08
C PRO A 256 32.94 -15.19 0.55
N VAL A 257 33.01 -16.34 1.23
CA VAL A 257 31.84 -17.04 1.77
C VAL A 257 31.28 -16.30 2.98
N VAL A 258 32.13 -15.99 3.96
CA VAL A 258 31.72 -15.28 5.18
C VAL A 258 31.27 -13.85 4.85
N CYS A 259 32.01 -13.16 3.98
CA CYS A 259 31.66 -11.81 3.55
C CYS A 259 30.29 -11.78 2.88
N CYS A 260 30.07 -12.68 1.91
CA CYS A 260 28.80 -12.73 1.19
C CYS A 260 27.64 -13.03 2.12
N THR A 261 27.75 -14.06 2.97
CA THR A 261 26.68 -14.47 3.89
C THR A 261 26.25 -13.34 4.83
N SER A 262 27.22 -12.65 5.42
CA SER A 262 26.94 -11.56 6.37
C SER A 262 26.38 -10.34 5.64
N SER A 263 26.92 -10.01 4.46
CA SER A 263 26.48 -8.86 3.67
C SER A 263 25.08 -9.06 3.10
N THR A 264 24.75 -10.25 2.57
CA THR A 264 23.42 -10.51 2.00
C THR A 264 22.35 -10.45 3.08
N HIS A 265 22.59 -11.06 4.24
CA HIS A 265 21.68 -11.00 5.38
C HIS A 265 21.46 -9.55 5.84
N PHE A 266 22.53 -8.79 6.07
CA PHE A 266 22.48 -7.39 6.46
C PHE A 266 21.71 -6.53 5.44
N LEU A 267 22.07 -6.61 4.16
CA LEU A 267 21.46 -5.80 3.10
C LEU A 267 19.98 -6.15 2.90
N MET A 268 19.59 -7.43 3.00
CA MET A 268 18.19 -7.84 2.91
C MET A 268 17.36 -7.29 4.06
N ASN A 269 17.86 -7.38 5.30
CA ASN A 269 17.15 -6.86 6.47
C ASN A 269 16.99 -5.34 6.40
N LEU A 270 18.06 -4.64 6.03
CA LEU A 270 18.04 -3.19 5.88
C LEU A 270 17.12 -2.74 4.72
N ALA A 271 17.16 -3.43 3.59
CA ALA A 271 16.30 -3.12 2.45
C ALA A 271 14.81 -3.36 2.76
N ARG A 272 14.47 -4.43 3.50
CA ARG A 272 13.09 -4.69 3.96
C ARG A 272 12.61 -3.62 4.95
N LEU A 273 13.49 -3.15 5.84
CA LEU A 273 13.16 -2.08 6.78
C LEU A 273 12.72 -0.79 6.07
N MET A 274 13.25 -0.52 4.89
CA MET A 274 12.94 0.70 4.12
C MET A 274 11.48 0.81 3.68
N GLU A 275 10.80 -0.32 3.51
CA GLU A 275 9.36 -0.36 3.23
C GLU A 275 8.55 0.31 4.34
N THR A 276 8.94 0.10 5.61
CA THR A 276 8.24 0.66 6.78
C THR A 276 8.75 2.05 7.18
N LYS A 277 10.07 2.28 7.11
CA LYS A 277 10.70 3.55 7.52
C LYS A 277 10.53 4.66 6.49
N GLN A 278 10.51 4.33 5.20
CA GLN A 278 10.44 5.29 4.10
C GLN A 278 9.49 4.80 2.98
N PRO A 279 8.19 4.59 3.27
CA PRO A 279 7.24 4.01 2.33
C PRO A 279 7.07 4.83 1.04
N GLN A 280 7.28 6.16 1.10
CA GLN A 280 7.17 7.03 -0.07
C GLN A 280 8.25 6.75 -1.14
N LYS A 281 9.45 6.37 -0.69
CA LYS A 281 10.61 6.08 -1.57
C LYS A 281 10.70 4.60 -1.96
N PHE A 282 9.96 3.73 -1.28
CA PHE A 282 9.83 2.32 -1.63
C PHE A 282 9.18 2.15 -3.01
N PRO A 283 9.63 1.21 -3.87
CA PRO A 283 10.69 0.22 -3.69
C PRO A 283 12.10 0.69 -4.09
N GLY A 284 12.26 1.92 -4.58
CA GLY A 284 13.52 2.41 -5.14
C GLY A 284 14.68 2.50 -4.13
N ASN A 285 14.39 2.93 -2.89
CA ASN A 285 15.39 2.93 -1.81
C ASN A 285 15.80 1.51 -1.42
N SER A 286 14.87 0.57 -1.26
CA SER A 286 15.18 -0.84 -1.00
C SER A 286 16.04 -1.45 -2.12
N LEU A 287 15.73 -1.13 -3.38
CA LEU A 287 16.53 -1.58 -4.53
C LEU A 287 17.96 -1.03 -4.46
N GLN A 288 18.13 0.26 -4.12
CA GLN A 288 19.45 0.86 -3.99
C GLN A 288 20.30 0.12 -2.94
N ILE A 289 19.72 -0.24 -1.79
CA ILE A 289 20.41 -1.00 -0.74
C ILE A 289 20.71 -2.43 -1.20
N ALA A 290 19.71 -3.15 -1.70
CA ALA A 290 19.86 -4.56 -2.09
C ALA A 290 20.88 -4.74 -3.24
N SER A 291 20.96 -3.78 -4.18
CA SER A 291 21.94 -3.79 -5.28
C SER A 291 23.37 -3.41 -4.88
N THR A 292 23.69 -3.25 -3.59
CA THR A 292 25.04 -2.92 -3.13
C THR A 292 26.06 -3.98 -3.55
N MET A 293 25.75 -5.26 -3.37
CA MET A 293 26.65 -6.35 -3.79
C MET A 293 26.90 -6.35 -5.30
N GLU A 294 25.88 -6.12 -6.13
CA GLU A 294 26.05 -6.02 -7.58
C GLU A 294 27.01 -4.88 -7.96
N ARG A 295 26.91 -3.71 -7.29
CA ARG A 295 27.81 -2.58 -7.52
C ARG A 295 29.23 -2.88 -7.07
N VAL A 296 29.41 -3.53 -5.91
CA VAL A 296 30.73 -3.99 -5.43
C VAL A 296 31.36 -4.93 -6.46
N ILE A 297 30.62 -5.93 -6.92
CA ILE A 297 31.07 -6.92 -7.91
C ILE A 297 31.49 -6.21 -9.21
N GLN A 298 30.64 -5.32 -9.72
CA GLN A 298 30.94 -4.57 -10.94
C GLN A 298 32.19 -3.69 -10.78
N ASN A 299 32.37 -3.05 -9.61
CA ASN A 299 33.55 -2.25 -9.31
C ASN A 299 34.82 -3.10 -9.21
N LEU A 300 34.76 -4.29 -8.61
CA LEU A 300 35.88 -5.23 -8.55
C LEU A 300 36.30 -5.70 -9.95
N ILE A 301 35.33 -6.04 -10.80
CA ILE A 301 35.57 -6.42 -12.19
C ILE A 301 36.24 -5.25 -12.94
N ASN A 302 35.66 -4.05 -12.87
CA ASN A 302 36.15 -2.87 -13.60
C ASN A 302 37.54 -2.38 -13.11
N SER A 303 37.84 -2.56 -11.83
CA SER A 303 39.13 -2.16 -11.24
C SER A 303 40.24 -3.20 -11.42
N SER A 304 39.90 -4.41 -11.89
CA SER A 304 40.86 -5.51 -12.04
C SER A 304 41.75 -5.37 -13.29
N LYS A 305 42.94 -4.80 -13.11
CA LYS A 305 43.88 -4.51 -14.23
C LYS A 305 44.98 -5.56 -14.41
N SER A 306 45.41 -6.25 -13.35
CA SER A 306 46.48 -7.25 -13.44
C SER A 306 45.92 -8.68 -13.55
N PRO A 307 46.58 -9.59 -14.29
CA PRO A 307 46.12 -10.97 -14.42
C PRO A 307 46.00 -11.72 -13.07
N SER A 308 46.91 -11.45 -12.12
CA SER A 308 46.86 -12.06 -10.79
C SER A 308 45.64 -11.59 -9.99
N TYR A 309 45.32 -10.30 -10.05
CA TYR A 309 44.16 -9.75 -9.36
C TYR A 309 42.85 -10.16 -10.05
N GLN A 310 42.82 -10.23 -11.37
CA GLN A 310 41.69 -10.78 -12.14
C GLN A 310 41.40 -12.23 -11.76
N ALA A 311 42.42 -13.08 -11.65
CA ALA A 311 42.26 -14.47 -11.22
C ALA A 311 41.71 -14.54 -9.78
N HIS A 312 42.16 -13.65 -8.89
CA HIS A 312 41.68 -13.59 -7.51
C HIS A 312 40.20 -13.16 -7.43
N VAL A 313 39.83 -12.11 -8.17
CA VAL A 313 38.43 -11.65 -8.27
C VAL A 313 37.56 -12.77 -8.86
N ALA A 314 37.98 -13.41 -9.95
CA ALA A 314 37.23 -14.49 -10.57
C ALA A 314 37.02 -15.67 -9.61
N TYR A 315 38.04 -16.03 -8.83
CA TYR A 315 37.92 -17.04 -7.79
C TYR A 315 36.87 -16.65 -6.74
N ALA A 316 36.96 -15.45 -6.16
CA ALA A 316 36.01 -14.98 -5.16
C ALA A 316 34.56 -14.96 -5.68
N LEU A 317 34.34 -14.45 -6.90
CA LEU A 317 33.03 -14.40 -7.54
C LEU A 317 32.46 -15.79 -7.86
N SER A 318 33.32 -16.74 -8.21
CA SER A 318 32.91 -18.14 -8.44
C SER A 318 32.46 -18.83 -7.14
N MET A 319 33.15 -18.57 -6.03
CA MET A 319 32.84 -19.14 -4.72
C MET A 319 31.46 -18.69 -4.22
N ILE A 320 31.09 -17.43 -4.47
CA ILE A 320 29.79 -16.90 -4.05
C ILE A 320 28.66 -17.17 -5.05
N ARG A 321 28.98 -17.76 -6.21
CA ARG A 321 28.04 -17.95 -7.34
C ARG A 321 27.28 -16.66 -7.67
N CYS A 322 28.03 -15.59 -7.94
CA CYS A 322 27.50 -14.21 -7.96
C CYS A 322 26.26 -13.98 -8.86
N ASP A 323 26.13 -14.69 -9.98
CA ASP A 323 24.99 -14.55 -10.91
C ASP A 323 23.82 -15.51 -10.64
N SER A 324 23.94 -16.36 -9.61
CA SER A 324 22.95 -17.40 -9.34
C SER A 324 21.67 -16.81 -8.74
N SER A 325 20.52 -17.26 -9.23
CA SER A 325 19.19 -17.01 -8.61
C SER A 325 18.66 -18.23 -7.83
N ASP A 326 19.49 -19.25 -7.68
CA ASP A 326 19.21 -20.47 -6.91
C ASP A 326 19.15 -20.16 -5.41
N PRO A 327 18.02 -20.42 -4.70
CA PRO A 327 17.88 -20.13 -3.27
C PRO A 327 18.98 -20.75 -2.39
N ASP A 328 19.55 -21.87 -2.81
CA ASP A 328 20.63 -22.55 -2.07
C ASP A 328 22.01 -21.90 -2.30
N ALA A 329 22.13 -20.94 -3.21
CA ALA A 329 23.35 -20.17 -3.44
C ALA A 329 23.45 -18.96 -2.52
N LEU A 330 24.67 -18.58 -2.12
CA LEU A 330 24.92 -17.46 -1.20
C LEU A 330 24.32 -16.12 -1.66
N MET A 331 24.30 -15.87 -2.98
CA MET A 331 23.70 -14.67 -3.59
C MET A 331 22.26 -14.88 -4.08
N GLY A 332 21.73 -16.10 -4.04
CA GLY A 332 20.46 -16.49 -4.66
C GLY A 332 19.26 -15.66 -4.21
N ASP A 333 19.07 -15.60 -2.91
CA ASP A 333 17.97 -14.85 -2.28
C ASP A 333 18.08 -13.36 -2.56
N LEU A 334 19.28 -12.79 -2.42
CA LEU A 334 19.51 -11.37 -2.68
C LEU A 334 19.27 -11.02 -4.16
N ASN A 335 19.75 -11.84 -5.09
CA ASN A 335 19.54 -11.65 -6.53
C ASN A 335 18.06 -11.73 -6.91
N THR A 336 17.34 -12.70 -6.35
CA THR A 336 15.88 -12.81 -6.54
C THR A 336 15.16 -11.58 -5.98
N TYR A 337 15.56 -11.13 -4.79
CA TYR A 337 15.01 -9.94 -4.16
C TYR A 337 15.25 -8.67 -4.99
N VAL A 338 16.48 -8.47 -5.48
CA VAL A 338 16.83 -7.36 -6.38
C VAL A 338 16.02 -7.40 -7.67
N LYS A 339 15.89 -8.57 -8.30
CA LYS A 339 15.09 -8.75 -9.51
C LYS A 339 13.63 -8.35 -9.27
N ASN A 340 13.04 -8.83 -8.18
CA ASN A 340 11.67 -8.48 -7.81
C ASN A 340 11.53 -6.98 -7.54
N LEU A 341 12.46 -6.36 -6.80
CA LEU A 341 12.43 -4.92 -6.54
C LEU A 341 12.56 -4.09 -7.83
N ARG A 342 13.36 -4.52 -8.82
CA ARG A 342 13.44 -3.86 -10.13
C ARG A 342 12.09 -3.88 -10.86
N GLU A 343 11.42 -5.03 -10.86
CA GLU A 343 10.07 -5.14 -11.43
C GLU A 343 9.08 -4.25 -10.67
N MET A 344 9.14 -4.22 -9.33
CA MET A 344 8.27 -3.35 -8.53
C MET A 344 8.54 -1.86 -8.76
N VAL A 345 9.79 -1.43 -8.95
CA VAL A 345 10.12 -0.04 -9.35
C VAL A 345 9.45 0.28 -10.68
N LYS A 346 9.54 -0.63 -11.65
CA LYS A 346 8.87 -0.47 -12.94
C LYS A 346 7.34 -0.40 -12.80
N LEU A 347 6.74 -1.26 -11.98
CA LEU A 347 5.31 -1.23 -11.68
C LEU A 347 4.88 0.11 -11.08
N LYS A 348 5.66 0.67 -10.16
CA LYS A 348 5.39 1.97 -9.55
C LYS A 348 5.56 3.13 -10.54
N ASP A 349 6.66 3.17 -11.27
CA ASP A 349 7.04 4.36 -12.04
C ASP A 349 6.36 4.40 -13.42
N VAL A 350 6.23 3.24 -14.10
CA VAL A 350 5.62 3.14 -15.43
C VAL A 350 4.12 2.91 -15.33
N TYR A 351 3.71 1.97 -14.48
CA TYR A 351 2.32 1.52 -14.40
C TYR A 351 1.51 2.19 -13.28
N GLN A 352 2.15 3.05 -12.47
CA GLN A 352 1.56 3.68 -11.29
C GLN A 352 0.89 2.67 -10.34
N CYS A 353 1.47 1.48 -10.23
CA CYS A 353 1.00 0.38 -9.42
C CYS A 353 1.99 0.17 -8.27
N ALA A 354 1.72 0.83 -7.13
CA ALA A 354 2.49 0.65 -5.91
C ALA A 354 1.87 -0.45 -5.05
N MET A 355 2.69 -1.33 -4.50
CA MET A 355 2.27 -2.42 -3.62
C MET A 355 3.40 -2.78 -2.64
N SER A 356 3.06 -3.51 -1.57
CA SER A 356 4.06 -4.04 -0.65
C SER A 356 4.85 -5.19 -1.27
N TYR A 357 6.02 -5.52 -0.71
CA TYR A 357 6.79 -6.67 -1.19
C TYR A 357 6.03 -7.99 -0.98
N ASN A 358 5.34 -8.13 0.16
CA ASN A 358 4.54 -9.33 0.44
C ASN A 358 3.38 -9.47 -0.57
N ASP A 359 2.65 -8.38 -0.84
CA ASP A 359 1.55 -8.42 -1.82
C ASP A 359 2.07 -8.82 -3.20
N TYR A 360 3.22 -8.29 -3.61
CA TYR A 360 3.86 -8.62 -4.89
C TYR A 360 4.18 -10.11 -5.01
N GLN A 361 4.70 -10.74 -3.95
CA GLN A 361 5.03 -12.17 -3.96
C GLN A 361 3.80 -13.07 -4.12
N GLU A 362 2.64 -12.63 -3.63
CA GLU A 362 1.38 -13.36 -3.76
C GLU A 362 0.69 -13.14 -5.12
N GLN A 363 1.17 -12.18 -5.93
CA GLN A 363 0.57 -11.88 -7.21
C GLN A 363 1.13 -12.74 -8.35
N THR A 364 0.26 -13.02 -9.32
CA THR A 364 0.65 -13.47 -10.65
C THR A 364 0.68 -12.28 -11.61
N VAL A 365 1.33 -12.45 -12.77
CA VAL A 365 1.32 -11.45 -13.85
C VAL A 365 -0.11 -11.02 -14.20
N GLU A 366 -1.06 -11.95 -14.25
CA GLU A 366 -2.46 -11.65 -14.52
C GLU A 366 -3.13 -10.89 -13.37
N SER A 367 -2.85 -11.24 -12.11
CA SER A 367 -3.45 -10.54 -10.96
C SER A 367 -2.88 -9.13 -10.75
N ILE A 368 -1.60 -8.88 -11.10
CA ILE A 368 -1.05 -7.52 -11.16
C ILE A 368 -1.82 -6.67 -12.17
N CYS A 369 -2.15 -7.24 -13.34
CA CYS A 369 -2.98 -6.54 -14.32
C CYS A 369 -4.35 -6.15 -13.72
N TYR A 370 -4.96 -7.01 -12.91
CA TYR A 370 -6.18 -6.67 -12.19
C TYR A 370 -6.00 -5.52 -11.20
N LEU A 371 -4.89 -5.46 -10.47
CA LEU A 371 -4.58 -4.34 -9.59
C LEU A 371 -4.39 -3.02 -10.37
N ILE A 372 -3.76 -3.07 -11.54
CA ILE A 372 -3.64 -1.91 -12.45
C ILE A 372 -5.02 -1.44 -12.93
N LEU A 373 -5.94 -2.35 -13.20
CA LEU A 373 -7.33 -2.04 -13.54
C LEU A 373 -8.09 -1.48 -12.32
N GLU A 374 -7.82 -1.97 -11.11
CA GLU A 374 -8.51 -1.61 -9.87
C GLU A 374 -8.13 -0.25 -9.29
N ARG A 375 -6.95 0.30 -9.62
CA ARG A 375 -6.48 1.58 -9.04
C ARG A 375 -7.43 2.75 -9.29
N VAL A 376 -8.17 2.74 -10.40
CA VAL A 376 -9.10 3.81 -10.76
C VAL A 376 -10.47 3.53 -10.17
N ARG A 377 -10.91 4.37 -9.23
CA ARG A 377 -12.27 4.25 -8.65
C ARG A 377 -13.36 4.86 -9.54
N ASN A 378 -13.02 5.84 -10.37
CA ASN A 378 -13.98 6.53 -11.23
C ASN A 378 -14.18 5.79 -12.55
N VAL A 379 -15.41 5.34 -12.83
CA VAL A 379 -15.78 4.59 -14.03
C VAL A 379 -15.38 5.30 -15.33
N GLN A 380 -15.48 6.63 -15.37
CA GLN A 380 -15.15 7.43 -16.56
C GLN A 380 -13.66 7.40 -16.93
N LEU A 381 -12.80 7.11 -15.97
CA LEU A 381 -11.34 7.05 -16.18
C LEU A 381 -10.85 5.63 -16.52
N ILE A 382 -11.72 4.61 -16.46
CA ILE A 382 -11.35 3.21 -16.72
C ILE A 382 -10.83 3.02 -18.14
N LYS A 383 -11.50 3.62 -19.14
CA LYS A 383 -11.07 3.50 -20.54
C LYS A 383 -9.66 4.08 -20.74
N ARG A 384 -9.41 5.27 -20.19
CA ARG A 384 -8.08 5.88 -20.21
C ARG A 384 -7.04 5.01 -19.49
N ASN A 385 -7.39 4.46 -18.32
CA ASN A 385 -6.53 3.55 -17.55
C ASN A 385 -6.18 2.27 -18.31
N LEU A 386 -7.17 1.72 -19.02
CA LEU A 386 -7.02 0.55 -19.87
C LEU A 386 -6.01 0.84 -20.98
N ASP A 387 -6.18 1.95 -21.68
CA ASP A 387 -5.38 2.28 -22.87
C ASP A 387 -3.96 2.75 -22.51
N GLU A 388 -3.79 3.57 -21.47
CA GLU A 388 -2.49 4.13 -21.10
C GLU A 388 -1.60 3.16 -20.33
N TYR A 389 -2.15 2.14 -19.66
CA TYR A 389 -1.37 1.33 -18.72
C TYR A 389 -1.67 -0.16 -18.76
N ALA A 390 -2.94 -0.58 -18.72
CA ALA A 390 -3.26 -2.00 -18.67
C ALA A 390 -2.93 -2.70 -20.00
N ARG A 391 -3.25 -2.09 -21.15
CA ARG A 391 -2.88 -2.61 -22.48
C ARG A 391 -1.36 -2.70 -22.67
N PRO A 392 -0.57 -1.64 -22.41
CA PRO A 392 0.89 -1.74 -22.46
C PRO A 392 1.45 -2.85 -21.56
N TYR A 393 0.89 -3.01 -20.35
CA TYR A 393 1.28 -4.08 -19.44
C TYR A 393 0.97 -5.47 -20.04
N MET A 394 -0.24 -5.68 -20.57
CA MET A 394 -0.61 -6.94 -21.20
C MET A 394 0.28 -7.27 -22.40
N GLU A 395 0.63 -6.28 -23.22
CA GLU A 395 1.51 -6.45 -24.37
C GLU A 395 2.92 -6.85 -23.94
N GLU A 396 3.49 -6.13 -22.96
CA GLU A 396 4.85 -6.40 -22.47
C GLU A 396 4.98 -7.80 -21.86
N TYR A 397 4.00 -8.19 -21.03
CA TYR A 397 4.01 -9.49 -20.33
C TYR A 397 3.28 -10.61 -21.11
N LYS A 398 2.92 -10.37 -22.37
CA LYS A 398 2.31 -11.35 -23.30
C LYS A 398 1.00 -11.97 -22.79
N LEU A 399 0.18 -11.18 -22.11
CA LEU A 399 -1.19 -11.56 -21.77
C LEU A 399 -2.12 -11.34 -22.96
N ASP A 400 -3.13 -12.21 -23.12
CA ASP A 400 -4.21 -12.01 -24.09
C ASP A 400 -5.16 -10.92 -23.56
N PRO A 401 -5.26 -9.74 -24.21
CA PRO A 401 -6.06 -8.63 -23.70
C PRO A 401 -7.53 -8.99 -23.51
N ASP A 402 -8.14 -9.67 -24.48
CA ASP A 402 -9.56 -9.96 -24.45
C ASP A 402 -9.88 -11.02 -23.40
N ARG A 403 -9.01 -12.03 -23.27
CA ARG A 403 -9.18 -13.08 -22.26
C ARG A 403 -8.94 -12.56 -20.84
N THR A 404 -7.91 -11.74 -20.63
CA THR A 404 -7.59 -11.15 -19.32
C THR A 404 -8.70 -10.21 -18.86
N LEU A 405 -9.22 -9.36 -19.74
CA LEU A 405 -10.35 -8.48 -19.41
C LEU A 405 -11.62 -9.27 -19.10
N TYR A 406 -11.90 -10.32 -19.86
CA TYR A 406 -13.01 -11.24 -19.55
C TYR A 406 -12.83 -11.90 -18.16
N ASN A 407 -11.66 -12.48 -17.88
CA ASN A 407 -11.38 -13.12 -16.59
C ASN A 407 -11.51 -12.15 -15.42
N TYR A 408 -11.07 -10.90 -15.59
CA TYR A 408 -11.28 -9.83 -14.62
C TYR A 408 -12.78 -9.61 -14.33
N THR A 409 -13.60 -9.41 -15.37
CA THR A 409 -15.04 -9.18 -15.20
C THR A 409 -15.74 -10.38 -14.56
N ALA A 410 -15.31 -11.61 -14.88
CA ALA A 410 -15.80 -12.83 -14.26
C ALA A 410 -15.44 -12.93 -12.77
N LYS A 411 -14.22 -12.54 -12.40
CA LYS A 411 -13.75 -12.49 -11.01
C LYS A 411 -14.54 -11.48 -10.18
N ILE A 412 -14.66 -10.24 -10.66
CA ILE A 412 -15.40 -9.19 -9.95
C ILE A 412 -16.88 -9.56 -9.82
N SER A 413 -17.53 -9.95 -10.91
CA SER A 413 -18.95 -10.32 -10.87
C SER A 413 -19.23 -11.48 -9.92
N SER A 414 -18.32 -12.45 -9.79
CA SER A 414 -18.46 -13.58 -8.86
C SER A 414 -18.33 -13.15 -7.40
N ASN A 415 -17.46 -12.18 -7.09
CA ASN A 415 -17.28 -11.68 -5.72
C ASN A 415 -18.49 -10.89 -5.19
N TYR A 416 -19.31 -10.32 -6.09
CA TYR A 416 -20.47 -9.48 -5.75
C TYR A 416 -21.82 -10.13 -6.06
N ALA A 417 -21.86 -11.44 -6.33
CA ALA A 417 -23.08 -12.16 -6.63
C ALA A 417 -24.12 -12.00 -5.49
N GLY A 418 -25.31 -11.45 -5.81
CA GLY A 418 -26.41 -11.32 -4.86
C GLY A 418 -26.33 -10.12 -3.92
N VAL A 419 -25.33 -9.24 -4.04
CA VAL A 419 -25.26 -8.01 -3.24
C VAL A 419 -26.22 -6.97 -3.82
N VAL A 420 -27.33 -6.73 -3.13
CA VAL A 420 -28.25 -5.60 -3.41
C VAL A 420 -27.54 -4.33 -2.98
N SER A 421 -26.98 -3.59 -3.92
CA SER A 421 -26.31 -2.35 -3.56
C SER A 421 -26.79 -1.21 -4.44
N SER A 422 -27.65 -0.37 -3.85
CA SER A 422 -27.86 1.02 -4.25
C SER A 422 -26.60 1.89 -4.05
N SER A 423 -25.48 1.31 -3.59
CA SER A 423 -24.27 2.00 -3.16
C SER A 423 -22.96 1.48 -3.78
N ASN A 424 -22.98 0.46 -4.65
CA ASN A 424 -21.74 -0.15 -5.19
C ASN A 424 -21.84 -0.39 -6.71
N PRO A 425 -21.17 0.44 -7.54
CA PRO A 425 -21.25 0.43 -9.01
C PRO A 425 -20.30 -0.62 -9.63
N TRP A 426 -20.30 -1.84 -9.08
CA TRP A 426 -19.43 -2.91 -9.59
C TRP A 426 -19.81 -3.31 -11.02
N ASP A 427 -21.10 -3.22 -11.36
CA ASP A 427 -21.63 -3.47 -12.69
C ASP A 427 -21.16 -2.42 -13.69
N GLU A 428 -21.24 -1.13 -13.36
CA GLU A 428 -20.75 -0.03 -14.21
C GLU A 428 -19.25 -0.17 -14.51
N ARG A 429 -18.47 -0.57 -13.50
CA ARG A 429 -17.04 -0.87 -13.67
C ARG A 429 -16.81 -2.03 -14.63
N CYS A 430 -17.49 -3.15 -14.40
CA CYS A 430 -17.37 -4.33 -15.24
C CYS A 430 -17.78 -4.04 -16.68
N LEU A 431 -18.81 -3.20 -16.88
CA LEU A 431 -19.24 -2.75 -18.20
C LEU A 431 -18.15 -1.92 -18.90
N ALA A 432 -17.58 -0.92 -18.21
CA ALA A 432 -16.52 -0.10 -18.78
C ALA A 432 -15.27 -0.93 -19.17
N VAL A 433 -14.96 -1.99 -18.42
CA VAL A 433 -13.89 -2.93 -18.77
C VAL A 433 -14.30 -3.85 -19.93
N ALA A 434 -15.54 -4.36 -19.92
CA ALA A 434 -16.06 -5.24 -20.97
C ALA A 434 -16.12 -4.55 -22.35
N GLU A 435 -16.40 -3.24 -22.39
CA GLU A 435 -16.32 -2.44 -23.61
C GLU A 435 -14.92 -2.46 -24.25
N GLY A 436 -13.88 -2.67 -23.45
CA GLY A 436 -12.49 -2.80 -23.88
C GLY A 436 -12.17 -4.11 -24.62
N ILE A 437 -13.00 -5.15 -24.49
CA ILE A 437 -12.81 -6.49 -25.09
C ILE A 437 -13.13 -6.43 -26.58
N SER A 438 -12.18 -6.67 -27.46
CA SER A 438 -12.38 -6.58 -28.92
C SER A 438 -13.18 -7.76 -29.48
N ASN A 439 -12.96 -8.97 -28.95
CA ASN A 439 -13.69 -10.17 -29.30
C ASN A 439 -15.15 -10.10 -28.85
N ILE A 440 -16.07 -10.04 -29.81
CA ILE A 440 -17.51 -9.90 -29.59
C ILE A 440 -18.08 -11.07 -28.78
N GLY A 441 -17.59 -12.30 -29.01
CA GLY A 441 -18.02 -13.48 -28.26
C GLY A 441 -17.66 -13.41 -26.77
N LEU A 442 -16.41 -13.06 -26.45
CA LEU A 442 -15.97 -12.88 -25.06
C LEU A 442 -16.64 -11.67 -24.40
N ARG A 443 -16.87 -10.59 -25.14
CA ARG A 443 -17.63 -9.43 -24.66
C ARG A 443 -19.07 -9.81 -24.31
N CYS A 444 -19.72 -10.60 -25.17
CA CYS A 444 -21.08 -11.11 -24.92
C CYS A 444 -21.11 -12.02 -23.68
N GLU A 445 -20.16 -12.95 -23.54
CA GLU A 445 -20.05 -13.79 -22.33
C GLU A 445 -19.80 -12.97 -21.05
N ALA A 446 -18.99 -11.91 -21.12
CA ALA A 446 -18.79 -10.99 -20.02
C ALA A 446 -20.12 -10.32 -19.63
N LEU A 447 -20.87 -9.80 -20.61
CA LEU A 447 -22.18 -9.18 -20.38
C LEU A 447 -23.19 -10.16 -19.77
N ILE A 448 -23.27 -11.40 -20.29
CA ILE A 448 -24.11 -12.46 -19.69
C ILE A 448 -23.71 -12.68 -18.23
N GLY A 449 -22.41 -12.76 -17.95
CA GLY A 449 -21.89 -12.95 -16.60
C GLY A 449 -22.24 -11.81 -15.64
N ILE A 450 -22.21 -10.56 -16.12
CA ILE A 450 -22.61 -9.37 -15.36
C ILE A 450 -24.12 -9.37 -15.13
N ALA A 451 -24.91 -9.50 -16.20
CA ALA A 451 -26.37 -9.46 -16.17
C ALA A 451 -26.98 -10.52 -15.25
N LYS A 452 -26.45 -11.76 -15.32
CA LYS A 452 -26.89 -12.88 -14.47
C LYS A 452 -26.71 -12.63 -12.97
N ARG A 453 -25.65 -11.88 -12.60
CA ARG A 453 -25.27 -11.65 -11.19
C ARG A 453 -25.72 -10.29 -10.67
N ALA A 454 -26.09 -9.37 -11.57
CA ALA A 454 -26.72 -8.11 -11.23
C ALA A 454 -28.15 -8.35 -10.74
N HIS A 455 -28.51 -7.73 -9.62
CA HIS A 455 -29.88 -7.80 -9.11
C HIS A 455 -30.77 -6.86 -9.94
N PRO A 456 -31.91 -7.33 -10.48
CA PRO A 456 -32.87 -6.43 -11.13
C PRO A 456 -33.53 -5.46 -10.12
N PRO A 457 -34.03 -4.29 -10.54
CA PRO A 457 -33.95 -3.76 -11.89
C PRO A 457 -32.52 -3.36 -12.26
N TRP A 458 -32.14 -3.63 -13.51
CA TRP A 458 -30.79 -3.31 -14.00
C TRP A 458 -30.55 -1.80 -14.05
N THR A 459 -29.29 -1.41 -13.91
CA THR A 459 -28.90 -0.01 -14.15
C THR A 459 -29.14 0.36 -15.61
N LYS A 460 -29.44 1.64 -15.88
CA LYS A 460 -29.67 2.12 -17.26
C LYS A 460 -28.50 1.79 -18.19
N GLN A 461 -27.27 1.81 -17.67
CA GLN A 461 -26.06 1.49 -18.41
C GLN A 461 -26.03 0.00 -18.79
N LEU A 462 -26.32 -0.89 -17.84
CA LEU A 462 -26.41 -2.33 -18.11
C LEU A 462 -27.50 -2.65 -19.13
N SER A 463 -28.71 -2.13 -18.96
CA SER A 463 -29.80 -2.32 -19.93
C SER A 463 -29.39 -1.84 -21.32
N THR A 464 -28.79 -0.65 -21.42
CA THR A 464 -28.34 -0.08 -22.70
C THR A 464 -27.28 -0.96 -23.35
N ALA A 465 -26.29 -1.45 -22.58
CA ALA A 465 -25.23 -2.32 -23.09
C ALA A 465 -25.76 -3.68 -23.57
N VAL A 466 -26.68 -4.29 -22.81
CA VAL A 466 -27.30 -5.57 -23.16
C VAL A 466 -28.15 -5.45 -24.43
N TYR A 467 -29.02 -4.44 -24.51
CA TYR A 467 -29.83 -4.22 -25.72
C TYR A 467 -28.98 -3.80 -26.93
N ALA A 468 -27.93 -3.01 -26.74
CA ALA A 468 -27.00 -2.68 -27.82
C ALA A 468 -26.28 -3.93 -28.33
N MET A 469 -25.93 -4.88 -27.45
CA MET A 469 -25.35 -6.16 -27.84
C MET A 469 -26.35 -7.02 -28.62
N LEU A 470 -27.58 -7.18 -28.10
CA LEU A 470 -28.63 -7.96 -28.75
C LEU A 470 -29.01 -7.42 -30.14
N ASN A 471 -29.03 -6.09 -30.30
CA ASN A 471 -29.38 -5.41 -31.55
C ASN A 471 -28.16 -5.15 -32.46
N SER A 472 -26.98 -5.67 -32.12
CA SER A 472 -25.77 -5.40 -32.89
C SER A 472 -25.81 -6.12 -34.25
N PRO A 473 -25.68 -5.42 -35.38
CA PRO A 473 -25.68 -6.04 -36.71
C PRO A 473 -24.48 -6.95 -36.95
N LEU A 474 -23.45 -6.91 -36.08
CA LEU A 474 -22.31 -7.83 -36.13
C LEU A 474 -22.68 -9.26 -35.68
N ILE A 475 -23.76 -9.41 -34.92
CA ILE A 475 -24.37 -10.74 -34.64
C ILE A 475 -25.05 -11.28 -35.91
N GLU A 476 -25.54 -10.39 -36.79
CA GLU A 476 -26.14 -10.76 -38.08
C GLU A 476 -25.11 -10.94 -39.21
N PHE A 477 -23.97 -10.24 -39.21
CA PHE A 477 -23.05 -10.15 -40.37
C PHE A 477 -21.79 -11.03 -40.34
N GLN A 478 -21.43 -11.70 -39.24
CA GLN A 478 -20.33 -12.70 -39.25
C GLN A 478 -20.85 -14.11 -39.59
N MET A 479 -21.45 -14.25 -40.78
CA MET A 479 -22.02 -15.50 -41.30
C MET A 479 -20.98 -16.40 -41.99
N TYR A 480 -20.12 -17.08 -41.21
CA TYR A 480 -19.38 -18.27 -41.65
C TYR A 480 -19.80 -19.47 -40.78
N GLU A 481 -20.07 -20.63 -41.41
CA GLU A 481 -20.82 -21.78 -40.84
C GLU A 481 -20.42 -22.25 -39.44
N PHE A 482 -19.15 -22.12 -39.03
CA PHE A 482 -18.67 -22.57 -37.71
C PHE A 482 -18.89 -21.54 -36.58
N ILE A 483 -19.03 -20.25 -36.92
CA ILE A 483 -19.23 -19.14 -35.96
C ILE A 483 -20.72 -18.94 -35.67
N ILE A 484 -21.61 -19.38 -36.58
CA ILE A 484 -23.08 -19.28 -36.49
C ILE A 484 -23.62 -19.90 -35.20
N PHE A 485 -23.18 -21.11 -34.84
CA PHE A 485 -23.71 -21.79 -33.67
C PHE A 485 -23.32 -21.08 -32.38
N CYS A 486 -22.07 -20.64 -32.24
CA CYS A 486 -21.60 -19.97 -31.03
C CYS A 486 -22.26 -18.61 -30.82
N LEU A 487 -22.34 -17.75 -31.85
CA LEU A 487 -22.96 -16.41 -31.71
C LEU A 487 -24.48 -16.49 -31.49
N PHE A 488 -25.18 -17.40 -32.18
CA PHE A 488 -26.61 -17.62 -31.94
C PHE A 488 -26.88 -18.16 -30.52
N PHE A 489 -26.02 -19.08 -30.05
CA PHE A 489 -26.11 -19.64 -28.71
C PHE A 489 -25.84 -18.59 -27.62
N THR A 490 -24.88 -17.68 -27.81
CA THR A 490 -24.62 -16.61 -26.84
C THR A 490 -25.73 -15.56 -26.83
N ALA A 491 -26.25 -15.16 -28.00
CA ALA A 491 -27.39 -14.25 -28.08
C ALA A 491 -28.65 -14.83 -27.41
N SER A 492 -28.92 -16.12 -27.61
CA SER A 492 -30.03 -16.82 -26.93
C SER A 492 -29.86 -16.86 -25.42
N ARG A 493 -28.62 -17.03 -24.93
CA ARG A 493 -28.31 -16.97 -23.49
C ARG A 493 -28.48 -15.56 -22.93
N LEU A 494 -28.06 -14.53 -23.66
CA LEU A 494 -28.26 -13.14 -23.23
C LEU A 494 -29.76 -12.77 -23.21
N GLN A 495 -30.53 -13.22 -24.20
CA GLN A 495 -31.98 -13.05 -24.23
C GLN A 495 -32.64 -13.73 -23.02
N ARG A 496 -32.19 -14.95 -22.67
CA ARG A 496 -32.66 -15.65 -21.48
C ARG A 496 -32.43 -14.81 -20.21
N GLU A 497 -31.27 -14.20 -20.03
CA GLU A 497 -31.02 -13.33 -18.87
C GLU A 497 -31.92 -12.08 -18.86
N CYS A 498 -32.27 -11.54 -20.03
CA CYS A 498 -33.25 -10.45 -20.14
C CYS A 498 -34.64 -10.90 -19.69
N ASP A 499 -35.08 -12.10 -20.11
CA ASP A 499 -36.37 -12.66 -19.74
C ASP A 499 -36.45 -12.96 -18.22
N VAL A 500 -35.35 -13.45 -17.62
CA VAL A 500 -35.22 -13.64 -16.16
C VAL A 500 -35.32 -12.32 -15.42
N ALA A 501 -34.60 -11.28 -15.87
CA ALA A 501 -34.63 -9.97 -15.25
C ALA A 501 -36.03 -9.34 -15.32
N ALA A 502 -36.67 -9.40 -16.49
CA ALA A 502 -38.04 -8.93 -16.67
C ALA A 502 -39.03 -9.66 -15.75
N LEU A 503 -38.97 -11.00 -15.69
CA LEU A 503 -39.80 -11.80 -14.80
C LEU A 503 -39.57 -11.42 -13.33
N GLY A 504 -38.31 -11.27 -12.93
CA GLY A 504 -37.95 -10.89 -11.57
C GLY A 504 -38.44 -9.51 -11.17
N GLU A 505 -38.30 -8.50 -12.03
CA GLU A 505 -38.86 -7.16 -11.81
C GLU A 505 -40.38 -7.21 -11.61
N MET A 506 -41.09 -7.99 -12.43
CA MET A 506 -42.53 -8.16 -12.29
C MET A 506 -42.91 -8.83 -10.96
N MET A 507 -42.25 -9.93 -10.60
CA MET A 507 -42.55 -10.66 -9.37
C MET A 507 -42.21 -9.85 -8.10
N MET A 508 -41.14 -9.04 -8.13
CA MET A 508 -40.79 -8.15 -7.02
C MET A 508 -41.83 -7.05 -6.78
N ARG A 509 -42.54 -6.57 -7.81
CA ARG A 509 -43.66 -5.62 -7.64
C ARG A 509 -44.76 -6.19 -6.72
N TYR A 510 -44.90 -7.51 -6.69
CA TYR A 510 -45.83 -8.23 -5.83
C TYR A 510 -45.19 -8.78 -4.55
N GLN A 511 -44.04 -8.22 -4.12
CA GLN A 511 -43.30 -8.60 -2.92
C GLN A 511 -42.75 -10.04 -2.94
N ILE A 512 -42.60 -10.65 -4.12
CA ILE A 512 -41.92 -11.93 -4.24
C ILE A 512 -40.42 -11.67 -4.42
N PRO A 513 -39.56 -12.11 -3.49
CA PRO A 513 -38.13 -11.81 -3.55
C PRO A 513 -37.44 -12.47 -4.75
N PHE A 514 -36.54 -11.75 -5.43
CA PHE A 514 -35.84 -12.25 -6.63
C PHE A 514 -35.12 -13.60 -6.40
N HIS A 515 -34.49 -13.80 -5.24
CA HIS A 515 -33.78 -15.05 -4.92
C HIS A 515 -34.68 -16.31 -4.88
N THR A 516 -36.00 -16.15 -4.86
CA THR A 516 -36.97 -17.27 -4.87
C THR A 516 -37.42 -17.67 -6.27
N LEU A 517 -37.01 -16.94 -7.32
CA LEU A 517 -37.42 -17.22 -8.71
C LEU A 517 -37.10 -18.64 -9.16
N GLU A 518 -35.90 -19.15 -8.87
CA GLU A 518 -35.52 -20.51 -9.27
C GLU A 518 -36.46 -21.56 -8.65
N LEU A 519 -36.87 -21.37 -7.39
CA LEU A 519 -37.83 -22.25 -6.71
C LEU A 519 -39.20 -22.28 -7.40
N TYR A 520 -39.69 -21.12 -7.84
CA TYR A 520 -40.96 -21.01 -8.55
C TYR A 520 -40.89 -21.58 -9.97
N LEU A 521 -39.74 -21.49 -10.61
CA LEU A 521 -39.53 -22.03 -11.96
C LEU A 521 -39.26 -23.54 -11.99
N THR A 522 -39.10 -24.20 -10.82
CA THR A 522 -38.75 -25.62 -10.75
C THR A 522 -39.98 -26.54 -10.83
N HIS A 523 -41.12 -26.12 -10.27
CA HIS A 523 -42.32 -26.95 -10.19
C HIS A 523 -43.58 -26.17 -10.57
N THR A 524 -44.44 -26.78 -11.41
CA THR A 524 -45.74 -26.23 -11.81
C THR A 524 -46.57 -25.78 -10.60
N HIS A 525 -46.68 -26.64 -9.58
CA HIS A 525 -47.45 -26.33 -8.37
C HIS A 525 -46.87 -25.16 -7.55
N THR A 526 -45.54 -24.97 -7.47
CA THR A 526 -44.98 -23.82 -6.76
C THR A 526 -45.23 -22.54 -7.55
N PHE A 527 -45.12 -22.60 -8.89
CA PHE A 527 -45.49 -21.50 -9.77
C PHE A 527 -46.96 -21.11 -9.64
N SER A 528 -47.90 -22.08 -9.66
CA SER A 528 -49.33 -21.81 -9.46
C SER A 528 -49.61 -21.10 -8.13
N LYS A 529 -48.92 -21.50 -7.05
CA LYS A 529 -49.02 -20.82 -5.75
C LYS A 529 -48.49 -19.39 -5.77
N ALA A 530 -47.46 -19.10 -6.57
CA ALA A 530 -46.96 -17.74 -6.75
C ALA A 530 -47.98 -16.86 -7.48
N ILE A 531 -48.61 -17.40 -8.54
CA ILE A 531 -49.70 -16.72 -9.26
C ILE A 531 -50.91 -16.47 -8.35
N GLU A 532 -51.33 -17.46 -7.56
CA GLU A 532 -52.37 -17.25 -6.55
C GLU A 532 -51.99 -16.19 -5.50
N PHE A 533 -50.72 -16.12 -5.11
CA PHE A 533 -50.23 -15.10 -4.19
C PHE A 533 -50.30 -13.71 -4.81
N ILE A 534 -49.92 -13.56 -6.08
CA ILE A 534 -50.05 -12.30 -6.85
C ILE A 534 -51.51 -11.82 -6.85
N PHE A 535 -52.46 -12.72 -7.11
CA PHE A 535 -53.89 -12.36 -7.07
C PHE A 535 -54.35 -11.90 -5.68
N ARG A 536 -53.79 -12.45 -4.60
CA ARG A 536 -54.14 -12.07 -3.22
C ARG A 536 -53.53 -10.74 -2.77
N GLN A 537 -52.54 -10.20 -3.47
CA GLN A 537 -51.86 -8.93 -3.16
C GLN A 537 -52.68 -7.70 -3.57
N GLY A 538 -53.92 -7.60 -3.06
CA GLY A 538 -54.88 -6.52 -3.37
C GLY A 538 -54.53 -5.14 -2.79
N SER A 539 -53.38 -4.99 -2.13
CA SER A 539 -52.90 -3.73 -1.56
C SER A 539 -51.96 -2.93 -2.48
N MET A 540 -51.45 -3.55 -3.56
CA MET A 540 -50.45 -2.93 -4.46
C MET A 540 -51.04 -2.36 -5.76
N GLU A 541 -52.11 -2.96 -6.30
CA GLU A 541 -52.81 -2.48 -7.50
C GLU A 541 -54.32 -2.58 -7.27
N THR A 542 -55.07 -1.49 -7.43
CA THR A 542 -56.52 -1.44 -7.16
C THR A 542 -57.38 -1.87 -8.35
N GLU A 543 -56.79 -2.02 -9.54
CA GLU A 543 -57.48 -2.43 -10.77
C GLU A 543 -57.32 -3.96 -11.00
N PRO A 544 -58.40 -4.76 -10.87
CA PRO A 544 -58.33 -6.22 -11.02
C PRO A 544 -57.83 -6.67 -12.40
N GLN A 545 -58.17 -5.92 -13.46
CA GLN A 545 -57.77 -6.21 -14.84
C GLN A 545 -56.26 -6.08 -15.06
N ARG A 546 -55.59 -5.15 -14.37
CA ARG A 546 -54.13 -5.00 -14.47
C ARG A 546 -53.39 -6.16 -13.80
N ILE A 547 -53.91 -6.65 -12.67
CA ILE A 547 -53.35 -7.82 -11.98
C ILE A 547 -53.43 -9.06 -12.88
N LEU A 548 -54.56 -9.26 -13.58
CA LEU A 548 -54.69 -10.35 -14.55
C LEU A 548 -53.71 -10.20 -15.72
N ALA A 549 -53.59 -8.98 -16.29
CA ALA A 549 -52.65 -8.72 -17.38
C ALA A 549 -51.18 -8.96 -16.96
N ASP A 550 -50.79 -8.52 -15.76
CA ASP A 550 -49.46 -8.77 -15.21
C ASP A 550 -49.23 -10.27 -14.93
N ALA A 551 -50.21 -10.99 -14.39
CA ALA A 551 -50.11 -12.44 -14.16
C ALA A 551 -50.00 -13.26 -15.46
N LEU A 552 -50.75 -12.88 -16.50
CA LEU A 552 -50.64 -13.49 -17.82
C LEU A 552 -49.25 -13.25 -18.43
N LYS A 553 -48.72 -12.02 -18.31
CA LYS A 553 -47.37 -11.69 -18.79
C LYS A 553 -46.26 -12.38 -17.99
N ILE A 554 -46.43 -12.53 -16.67
CA ILE A 554 -45.54 -13.34 -15.81
C ILE A 554 -45.56 -14.81 -16.27
N THR A 555 -46.74 -15.35 -16.59
CA THR A 555 -46.91 -16.71 -17.09
C THR A 555 -46.25 -16.89 -18.47
N GLU A 556 -46.39 -15.91 -19.37
CA GLU A 556 -45.71 -15.91 -20.67
C GLU A 556 -44.18 -15.92 -20.52
N LEU A 557 -43.63 -15.02 -19.69
CA LEU A 557 -42.19 -14.93 -19.42
C LEU A 557 -41.64 -16.21 -18.75
N ALA A 558 -42.38 -16.76 -17.78
CA ALA A 558 -41.99 -18.01 -17.11
C ALA A 558 -41.95 -19.19 -18.09
N ASN A 559 -42.93 -19.30 -19.00
CA ASN A 559 -42.95 -20.35 -20.01
C ASN A 559 -41.84 -20.23 -21.07
N LYS A 560 -41.34 -19.02 -21.33
CA LYS A 560 -40.13 -18.82 -22.17
C LYS A 560 -38.90 -19.42 -21.50
N LEU A 561 -38.81 -19.34 -20.17
CA LEU A 561 -37.67 -19.84 -19.39
C LEU A 561 -37.77 -21.36 -19.09
N HIS A 562 -38.95 -21.84 -18.76
CA HIS A 562 -39.23 -23.24 -18.50
C HIS A 562 -40.59 -23.61 -19.09
N LYS A 563 -40.59 -24.47 -20.12
CA LYS A 563 -41.82 -24.84 -20.82
C LYS A 563 -42.78 -25.61 -19.91
N GLY A 564 -44.07 -25.35 -20.07
CA GLY A 564 -45.14 -26.12 -19.44
C GLY A 564 -45.34 -25.83 -17.94
N LEU A 565 -45.04 -24.60 -17.49
CA LEU A 565 -45.27 -24.22 -16.10
C LEU A 565 -46.76 -23.96 -15.82
N MET A 566 -47.42 -23.23 -16.71
CA MET A 566 -48.85 -22.92 -16.64
C MET A 566 -49.34 -22.39 -17.99
N GLU A 567 -50.44 -22.89 -18.53
CA GLU A 567 -51.03 -22.30 -19.74
C GLU A 567 -51.84 -21.04 -19.42
N SER A 568 -52.04 -20.15 -20.40
CA SER A 568 -52.80 -18.91 -20.20
C SER A 568 -54.20 -19.16 -19.63
N HIS A 569 -54.88 -20.22 -20.11
CA HIS A 569 -56.21 -20.61 -19.65
C HIS A 569 -56.20 -21.09 -18.17
N GLU A 570 -55.14 -21.74 -17.71
CA GLU A 570 -54.99 -22.15 -16.30
C GLU A 570 -54.78 -20.92 -15.39
N CYS A 571 -54.01 -19.93 -15.84
CA CYS A 571 -53.82 -18.66 -15.12
C CYS A 571 -55.16 -17.93 -14.93
N ILE A 572 -55.98 -17.87 -15.98
CA ILE A 572 -57.31 -17.26 -15.95
C ILE A 572 -58.26 -18.06 -15.05
N PHE A 573 -58.20 -19.39 -15.08
CA PHE A 573 -58.94 -20.23 -14.14
C PHE A 573 -58.61 -19.86 -12.67
N HIS A 574 -57.32 -19.75 -12.32
CA HIS A 574 -56.89 -19.35 -10.97
C HIS A 574 -57.37 -17.93 -10.60
N TYR A 575 -57.45 -17.01 -11.57
CA TYR A 575 -57.96 -15.66 -11.37
C TYR A 575 -59.48 -15.64 -11.12
N CYS A 576 -60.26 -16.33 -11.95
CA CYS A 576 -61.71 -16.48 -11.76
C CYS A 576 -62.01 -17.12 -10.40
N PHE A 577 -61.25 -18.15 -10.04
CA PHE A 577 -61.37 -18.80 -8.74
C PHE A 577 -61.06 -17.86 -7.56
N TYR A 578 -60.02 -17.02 -7.69
CA TYR A 578 -59.71 -15.98 -6.71
C TYR A 578 -60.86 -14.98 -6.56
N LEU A 579 -61.43 -14.47 -7.66
CA LEU A 579 -62.56 -13.53 -7.64
C LEU A 579 -63.77 -14.11 -6.90
N ILE A 580 -64.11 -15.38 -7.19
CA ILE A 580 -65.24 -16.07 -6.56
C ILE A 580 -65.03 -16.25 -5.04
N LYS A 581 -63.78 -16.47 -4.60
CA LYS A 581 -63.45 -16.67 -3.18
C LYS A 581 -63.38 -15.38 -2.37
N THR A 582 -62.89 -14.29 -2.96
CA THR A 582 -62.55 -13.06 -2.21
C THR A 582 -63.63 -11.98 -2.27
N LYS A 583 -64.33 -11.84 -3.40
CA LYS A 583 -65.41 -10.85 -3.52
C LYS A 583 -66.73 -11.48 -3.07
N GLY A 584 -67.26 -10.99 -1.94
CA GLY A 584 -68.52 -11.46 -1.37
C GLY A 584 -69.79 -10.89 -2.02
N ASP A 585 -69.67 -9.86 -2.86
CA ASP A 585 -70.78 -9.10 -3.48
C ASP A 585 -70.98 -9.45 -4.96
N GLU A 586 -72.19 -9.26 -5.49
CA GLU A 586 -72.64 -9.56 -6.87
C GLU A 586 -71.72 -9.03 -8.00
N GLN A 587 -70.80 -8.10 -7.71
CA GLN A 587 -69.85 -7.51 -8.65
C GLN A 587 -68.83 -8.51 -9.22
N TRP A 588 -68.48 -9.58 -8.50
CA TRP A 588 -67.52 -10.59 -9.01
C TRP A 588 -68.04 -11.30 -10.26
N PHE A 589 -69.36 -11.41 -10.39
CA PHE A 589 -70.00 -12.03 -11.55
C PHE A 589 -69.72 -11.24 -12.83
N VAL A 590 -69.82 -9.91 -12.75
CA VAL A 590 -69.54 -9.01 -13.89
C VAL A 590 -68.07 -9.15 -14.31
N ASP A 591 -67.15 -9.21 -13.36
CA ASP A 591 -65.71 -9.32 -13.62
C ASP A 591 -65.33 -10.68 -14.24
N VAL A 592 -65.92 -11.78 -13.77
CA VAL A 592 -65.70 -13.13 -14.33
C VAL A 592 -66.33 -13.25 -15.72
N PHE A 593 -67.55 -12.74 -15.91
CA PHE A 593 -68.23 -12.75 -17.21
C PHE A 593 -67.46 -11.94 -18.26
N GLN A 594 -66.96 -10.76 -17.89
CA GLN A 594 -66.11 -9.95 -18.76
C GLN A 594 -64.81 -10.70 -19.12
N CYS A 595 -64.15 -11.30 -18.13
CA CYS A 595 -62.94 -12.08 -18.36
C CYS A 595 -63.16 -13.28 -19.29
N LEU A 596 -64.29 -13.98 -19.19
CA LEU A 596 -64.62 -15.12 -20.05
C LEU A 596 -65.00 -14.71 -21.50
N ASN A 597 -65.64 -13.55 -21.67
CA ASN A 597 -65.99 -13.04 -23.01
C ASN A 597 -64.79 -12.50 -23.79
N ASP A 598 -63.73 -12.07 -23.10
CA ASP A 598 -62.49 -11.60 -23.73
C ASP A 598 -61.61 -12.77 -24.23
N LEU A 599 -62.02 -14.03 -24.04
CA LEU A 599 -61.28 -15.24 -24.45
C LEU A 599 -61.71 -15.80 -25.80
N SER A 600 -60.81 -16.59 -26.40
CA SER A 600 -61.15 -17.44 -27.54
C SER A 600 -62.16 -18.51 -27.12
N GLU A 601 -63.00 -18.96 -28.04
CA GLU A 601 -64.03 -19.98 -27.77
C GLU A 601 -63.43 -21.27 -27.18
N ALA A 602 -62.27 -21.70 -27.68
CA ALA A 602 -61.56 -22.88 -27.19
C ALA A 602 -60.96 -22.70 -25.79
N ASP A 603 -60.41 -21.53 -25.46
CA ASP A 603 -59.85 -21.27 -24.12
C ASP A 603 -60.96 -21.09 -23.09
N ARG A 604 -62.07 -20.44 -23.49
CA ARG A 604 -63.28 -20.29 -22.67
C ARG A 604 -63.85 -21.65 -22.28
N ASP A 605 -63.99 -22.58 -23.22
CA ASP A 605 -64.46 -23.95 -22.95
C ASP A 605 -63.54 -24.70 -21.97
N ARG A 606 -62.22 -24.52 -22.09
CA ARG A 606 -61.24 -25.14 -21.17
C ARG A 606 -61.32 -24.56 -19.76
N VAL A 607 -61.47 -23.25 -19.62
CA VAL A 607 -61.63 -22.59 -18.31
C VAL A 607 -62.93 -23.05 -17.65
N ILE A 608 -64.04 -23.10 -18.41
CA ILE A 608 -65.33 -23.59 -17.93
C ILE A 608 -65.24 -25.06 -17.53
N ALA A 609 -64.56 -25.91 -18.31
CA ALA A 609 -64.36 -27.32 -17.96
C ALA A 609 -63.56 -27.50 -16.66
N HIS A 610 -62.53 -26.70 -16.42
CA HIS A 610 -61.76 -26.73 -15.17
C HIS A 610 -62.60 -26.24 -13.97
N LEU A 611 -63.39 -25.18 -14.15
CA LEU A 611 -64.35 -24.73 -13.13
C LEU A 611 -65.40 -25.81 -12.82
N LYS A 612 -65.95 -26.48 -13.84
CA LYS A 612 -66.86 -27.63 -13.69
C LYS A 612 -66.22 -28.76 -12.87
N SER A 613 -65.02 -29.19 -13.25
CA SER A 613 -64.29 -30.26 -12.53
C SER A 613 -63.96 -29.90 -11.08
N TYR A 614 -63.59 -28.64 -10.82
CA TYR A 614 -63.37 -28.17 -9.46
C TYR A 614 -64.65 -28.26 -8.61
N VAL A 615 -65.80 -27.87 -9.17
CA VAL A 615 -67.09 -27.94 -8.50
C VAL A 615 -67.48 -29.38 -8.20
N GLU A 616 -67.30 -30.31 -9.15
CA GLU A 616 -67.54 -31.75 -8.95
C GLU A 616 -66.67 -32.33 -7.82
N ALA A 617 -65.39 -31.92 -7.75
CA ALA A 617 -64.48 -32.33 -6.69
C ALA A 617 -64.85 -31.71 -5.32
N ALA A 618 -65.26 -30.44 -5.31
CA ALA A 618 -65.70 -29.73 -4.11
C ALA A 618 -67.01 -30.32 -3.54
N LEU A 619 -67.97 -30.65 -4.41
CA LEU A 619 -69.22 -31.36 -4.07
C LEU A 619 -68.97 -32.77 -3.52
N SER A 620 -67.84 -33.38 -3.88
CA SER A 620 -67.43 -34.70 -3.38
C SER A 620 -66.75 -34.66 -1.99
N SER A 621 -66.41 -33.48 -1.48
CA SER A 621 -65.75 -33.29 -0.18
C SER A 621 -66.76 -32.98 0.94
N PRO A 622 -66.76 -33.72 2.07
CA PRO A 622 -67.75 -33.55 3.14
C PRO A 622 -67.59 -32.27 3.99
N PHE A 623 -66.60 -31.41 3.70
CA PHE A 623 -66.21 -30.27 4.55
C PHE A 623 -66.39 -28.87 3.91
N LEU A 624 -66.86 -28.76 2.66
CA LEU A 624 -67.04 -27.44 2.02
C LEU A 624 -68.35 -26.76 2.48
N LEU A 625 -68.25 -25.47 2.82
CA LEU A 625 -69.38 -24.64 3.23
C LEU A 625 -70.35 -24.45 2.06
N LYS A 626 -71.64 -24.72 2.31
CA LYS A 626 -72.78 -24.59 1.36
C LYS A 626 -72.80 -23.25 0.60
N THR A 627 -72.27 -22.19 1.22
CA THR A 627 -72.16 -20.83 0.67
C THR A 627 -71.10 -20.68 -0.43
N GLU A 628 -69.98 -21.42 -0.39
CA GLU A 628 -68.96 -21.36 -1.46
C GLU A 628 -69.46 -22.08 -2.73
N LEU A 629 -70.12 -23.22 -2.55
CA LEU A 629 -70.72 -23.99 -3.65
C LEU A 629 -71.81 -23.19 -4.38
N HIS A 630 -72.66 -22.48 -3.65
CA HIS A 630 -73.70 -21.64 -4.25
C HIS A 630 -73.10 -20.47 -5.06
N ARG A 631 -72.03 -19.83 -4.58
CA ARG A 631 -71.33 -18.77 -5.34
C ARG A 631 -70.71 -19.29 -6.62
N ILE A 632 -70.04 -20.44 -6.59
CA ILE A 632 -69.41 -21.03 -7.77
C ILE A 632 -70.46 -21.54 -8.77
N ALA A 633 -71.57 -22.11 -8.30
CA ALA A 633 -72.69 -22.53 -9.16
C ALA A 633 -73.30 -21.33 -9.91
N ASN A 634 -73.52 -20.20 -9.23
CA ASN A 634 -74.00 -18.96 -9.86
C ASN A 634 -73.00 -18.39 -10.89
N ALA A 635 -71.69 -18.59 -10.70
CA ALA A 635 -70.64 -18.11 -11.61
C ALA A 635 -70.69 -18.79 -12.97
N LEU A 636 -71.09 -20.05 -12.98
CA LEU A 636 -71.05 -20.95 -14.13
C LEU A 636 -72.38 -21.00 -14.89
N MET A 637 -73.40 -20.28 -14.42
CA MET A 637 -74.72 -20.14 -15.07
C MET A 637 -74.71 -19.23 -16.32
N VAL A 638 -73.53 -18.78 -16.71
CA VAL A 638 -73.31 -17.83 -17.80
C VAL A 638 -73.62 -18.43 -19.19
N GLU A 639 -73.53 -19.75 -19.37
CA GLU A 639 -74.02 -20.44 -20.58
C GLU A 639 -74.77 -21.72 -20.18
N GLU A 640 -76.09 -21.68 -20.39
CA GLU A 640 -77.12 -22.75 -20.38
C GLU A 640 -76.95 -23.96 -19.43
N ASN A 641 -77.78 -24.00 -18.38
CA ASN A 641 -78.38 -25.15 -17.63
C ASN A 641 -77.56 -26.40 -17.22
N GLN A 642 -76.38 -26.66 -17.75
CA GLN A 642 -75.65 -27.92 -17.58
C GLN A 642 -75.08 -28.11 -16.17
N MET A 643 -74.77 -27.03 -15.46
CA MET A 643 -74.16 -27.08 -14.13
C MET A 643 -75.15 -27.41 -13.01
N PHE A 644 -76.43 -27.01 -13.17
CA PHE A 644 -77.48 -27.45 -12.26
C PHE A 644 -77.74 -28.95 -12.39
N GLU A 645 -77.77 -29.46 -13.61
CA GLU A 645 -77.91 -30.90 -13.85
C GLU A 645 -76.73 -31.68 -13.26
N VAL A 646 -75.48 -31.22 -13.43
CA VAL A 646 -74.30 -31.86 -12.82
C VAL A 646 -74.31 -31.79 -11.28
N ALA A 647 -74.70 -30.64 -10.70
CA ALA A 647 -74.79 -30.49 -9.24
C ALA A 647 -75.92 -31.33 -8.63
N VAL A 648 -77.06 -31.45 -9.33
CA VAL A 648 -78.21 -32.30 -8.94
C VAL A 648 -77.86 -33.78 -9.11
N ASP A 649 -77.26 -34.22 -10.22
CA ASP A 649 -76.85 -35.61 -10.44
C ASP A 649 -75.76 -36.06 -9.46
N CYS A 650 -74.80 -35.19 -9.11
CA CYS A 650 -73.82 -35.48 -8.07
C CYS A 650 -74.46 -35.58 -6.67
N ALA A 651 -75.39 -34.69 -6.34
CA ALA A 651 -76.10 -34.74 -5.06
C ALA A 651 -77.01 -35.97 -4.92
N LEU A 652 -77.65 -36.39 -6.02
CA LEU A 652 -78.47 -37.60 -6.11
C LEU A 652 -77.61 -38.87 -6.05
N SER A 653 -76.51 -38.95 -6.80
CA SER A 653 -75.61 -40.13 -6.82
C SER A 653 -74.91 -40.40 -5.48
N LYS A 654 -74.70 -39.37 -4.66
CA LYS A 654 -74.10 -39.47 -3.30
C LYS A 654 -75.13 -39.60 -2.17
N ARG A 655 -76.44 -39.73 -2.48
CA ARG A 655 -77.54 -39.82 -1.51
C ARG A 655 -77.61 -38.65 -0.51
N ASN A 656 -77.37 -37.42 -0.96
CA ASN A 656 -77.61 -36.22 -0.15
C ASN A 656 -78.88 -35.49 -0.62
N PRO A 657 -80.08 -35.93 -0.16
CA PRO A 657 -81.35 -35.42 -0.66
C PRO A 657 -81.60 -33.95 -0.31
N VAL A 658 -80.96 -33.43 0.75
CA VAL A 658 -81.10 -32.02 1.18
C VAL A 658 -80.33 -31.09 0.23
N ALA A 659 -79.16 -31.50 -0.24
CA ALA A 659 -78.41 -30.75 -1.24
C ALA A 659 -79.09 -30.81 -2.61
N ALA A 660 -79.57 -32.00 -3.03
CA ALA A 660 -80.28 -32.18 -4.30
C ALA A 660 -81.55 -31.33 -4.40
N LEU A 661 -82.32 -31.22 -3.31
CA LEU A 661 -83.56 -30.45 -3.27
C LEU A 661 -83.33 -28.92 -3.26
N GLU A 662 -82.16 -28.46 -2.80
CA GLU A 662 -81.80 -27.04 -2.86
C GLU A 662 -81.22 -26.62 -4.21
N TYR A 663 -80.51 -27.52 -4.90
CA TYR A 663 -80.04 -27.26 -6.27
C TYR A 663 -81.15 -27.40 -7.32
N ALA A 664 -82.22 -28.15 -7.04
CA ALA A 664 -83.37 -28.29 -7.93
C ALA A 664 -84.41 -27.15 -7.82
N LYS A 665 -84.27 -26.26 -6.82
CA LYS A 665 -85.07 -25.03 -6.67
C LYS A 665 -84.35 -23.88 -7.34
#